data_AF-A0A9E0YA21-F1
#
_entry.id   AF-A0A9E0YA21-F1
#
_cell.length_a   1.000
_cell.length_b   1.000
_cell.length_c   1.000
_cell.angle_alpha   90.00
_cell.angle_beta   90.00
_cell.angle_gamma   90.00
#
_symmetry.space_group_name_H-M   'P 1'
#
loop_
_entity.id
_entity.type
_entity.pdbx_description
1 polymer ?
#
loop_
_entity_poly.entity_id
_entity_poly.type
_entity_poly.pdbx_seq_one_letter_code
_entity_poly.pdbx_strand_id
1 'polypeptide(L)'
;MRESEPGGQYIFDDFRLDTAKRLLFRGAGEEPISLTRKAFDVLQILVENHGKIVFKEDLMARVWADSFVEESNLTQTISVLRKKLGENPNQHRFIVTESGKGYRFVARVGKSEEDPLISIAEKNGTEAGVSENGQKKRRILIFSLVLLAAISLGGAAFFLRNDGEPAAARPSSAKEVKTIAVLPFRNFEPNPDDKLLGIGMADAVINKLSRLKSLVVRQTDTVVRYADAAPEAVTVGKEINVDAVLEGNIQKAGGRIRVSVRLFRVSDGALLWADSFDESEKDIFALQDSISEKVARSLSLELNADEREQVRRRYTENLEAYHLYTKGRFFWNSRSSDDLRKSIAYYEQAIAKDENYALAYSGLAETYVLLHTFSQSQDREAFPKAKRAAEKALSLDENLVEARTALALYKEQFEWDWPGAETEFRRAIASNPHYPTAHQWFGEFLAFFGRTEESIAEMEKAVELDPLSLSTNTARAFPYLASRDYDRAIEKVRTALEMDRNFPLALYYLGRSLDGRGDYKNAIVEYRKAVDSSGRSSYFISAMIRALIKNDQVSEAKTAFAEIEQLARKQQVSKYVLARSLIALGERERALAELEKALDEHDSLMIVLTIDQGFDDVRNDSRFREILKKMRL
;
A
#
# COMPACT_ATOMS: atom_id res chain seq x y z
N MET A 1 -5.78 -9.76 50.23
CA MET A 1 -6.46 -8.58 50.82
C MET A 1 -5.56 -7.97 51.88
N ARG A 2 -4.90 -6.85 51.53
CA ARG A 2 -4.45 -5.78 52.42
C ARG A 2 -4.87 -4.50 51.72
N GLU A 3 -5.63 -3.66 52.41
CA GLU A 3 -6.20 -2.41 51.91
C GLU A 3 -5.10 -1.47 51.43
N SER A 4 -5.23 -0.93 50.21
CA SER A 4 -4.34 0.11 49.69
C SER A 4 -4.73 1.44 50.34
N GLU A 5 -3.81 2.02 51.11
CA GLU A 5 -3.89 3.39 51.63
C GLU A 5 -4.15 4.43 50.51
N PRO A 6 -4.82 5.55 50.81
CA PRO A 6 -5.18 6.57 49.83
C PRO A 6 -3.92 7.21 49.21
N GLY A 7 -4.01 7.52 47.90
CA GLY A 7 -2.88 7.84 47.02
C GLY A 7 -1.89 8.87 47.58
N GLY A 8 -0.61 8.47 47.60
CA GLY A 8 0.50 9.33 48.00
C GLY A 8 1.19 9.98 46.79
N GLN A 9 1.64 11.22 46.96
CA GLN A 9 2.62 11.83 46.06
C GLN A 9 4.02 11.48 46.53
N TYR A 10 4.82 10.88 45.64
CA TYR A 10 6.22 10.56 45.91
C TYR A 10 7.12 11.51 45.14
N ILE A 11 8.09 12.09 45.82
CA ILE A 11 9.10 12.97 45.22
C ILE A 11 10.44 12.28 45.31
N PHE A 12 11.14 12.17 44.18
CA PHE A 12 12.50 11.68 44.12
C PHE A 12 13.28 12.45 43.08
N ASP A 13 14.43 13.00 43.47
CA ASP A 13 15.25 13.83 42.58
C ASP A 13 14.43 15.00 41.98
N ASP A 14 14.41 15.16 40.65
CA ASP A 14 13.57 16.11 39.93
C ASP A 14 12.19 15.55 39.54
N PHE A 15 11.77 14.39 40.05
CA PHE A 15 10.51 13.76 39.68
C PHE A 15 9.46 13.81 40.78
N ARG A 16 8.20 13.95 40.36
CA ARG A 16 7.01 13.81 41.21
C ARG A 16 6.09 12.75 40.62
N LEU A 17 5.86 11.67 41.37
CA LEU A 17 4.96 10.57 41.01
C LEU A 17 3.64 10.74 41.77
N ASP A 18 2.57 11.03 41.05
CA ASP A 18 1.20 11.14 41.56
C ASP A 18 0.47 9.81 41.33
N THR A 19 0.34 9.01 42.39
CA THR A 19 -0.29 7.69 42.32
C THR A 19 -1.80 7.75 42.13
N ALA A 20 -2.45 8.84 42.55
CA ALA A 20 -3.89 9.03 42.39
C ALA A 20 -4.24 9.37 40.93
N LYS A 21 -3.48 10.27 40.30
CA LYS A 21 -3.68 10.68 38.89
C LYS A 21 -3.00 9.75 37.89
N ARG A 22 -2.14 8.84 38.36
CA ARG A 22 -1.28 7.96 37.56
C ARG A 22 -0.37 8.72 36.60
N LEU A 23 0.22 9.82 37.08
CA LEU A 23 1.10 10.70 36.31
C LEU A 23 2.48 10.80 36.93
N LEU A 24 3.50 10.91 36.09
CA LEU A 24 4.87 11.22 36.47
C LEU A 24 5.22 12.60 35.92
N PHE A 25 5.76 13.50 36.74
CA PHE A 25 6.20 14.83 36.33
C PHE A 25 7.72 14.96 36.51
N ARG A 26 8.37 15.85 35.73
CA ARG A 26 9.79 16.20 35.89
C ARG A 26 9.96 17.71 36.00
N GLY A 27 10.75 18.15 36.97
CA GLY A 27 10.98 19.56 37.29
C GLY A 27 9.75 20.25 37.88
N ALA A 28 9.76 21.59 37.86
CA ALA A 28 8.63 22.42 38.30
C ALA A 28 7.51 22.58 37.23
N GLY A 29 7.59 21.83 36.13
CA GLY A 29 6.62 21.89 35.04
C GLY A 29 5.33 21.10 35.33
N GLU A 30 4.22 21.52 34.73
CA GLU A 30 2.92 20.86 34.84
C GLU A 30 2.70 19.76 33.77
N GLU A 31 3.63 19.58 32.82
CA GLU A 31 3.49 18.56 31.77
C GLU A 31 3.92 17.16 32.26
N PRO A 32 3.06 16.13 32.16
CA PRO A 32 3.39 14.79 32.59
C PRO A 32 4.24 14.02 31.56
N ILE A 33 5.21 13.25 32.06
CA ILE A 33 5.91 12.22 31.31
C ILE A 33 4.97 11.04 31.06
N SER A 34 4.65 10.80 29.79
CA SER A 34 3.83 9.66 29.39
C SER A 34 4.53 8.32 29.67
N LEU A 35 3.85 7.48 30.47
CA LEU A 35 4.20 6.09 30.78
C LEU A 35 3.03 5.17 30.42
N THR A 36 3.33 3.95 29.96
CA THR A 36 2.30 2.93 29.78
C THR A 36 1.74 2.49 31.13
N ARG A 37 0.53 1.92 31.15
CA ARG A 37 -0.12 1.47 32.40
C ARG A 37 0.79 0.55 33.23
N LYS A 38 1.38 -0.46 32.59
CA LYS A 38 2.27 -1.44 33.25
C LYS A 38 3.61 -0.81 33.68
N ALA A 39 4.18 0.10 32.89
CA ALA A 39 5.40 0.81 33.30
C ALA A 39 5.16 1.70 34.52
N PHE A 40 4.01 2.38 34.57
CA PHE A 40 3.61 3.15 35.75
C PHE A 40 3.46 2.23 36.98
N ASP A 41 2.77 1.10 36.83
CA ASP A 41 2.56 0.16 37.95
C ASP A 41 3.89 -0.40 38.48
N VAL A 42 4.84 -0.75 37.61
CA VAL A 42 6.19 -1.17 38.01
C VAL A 42 6.92 -0.04 38.75
N LEU A 43 6.91 1.19 38.21
CA LEU A 43 7.57 2.33 38.84
C LEU A 43 6.98 2.64 40.22
N GLN A 44 5.65 2.61 40.35
CA GLN A 44 4.95 2.82 41.61
C GLN A 44 5.39 1.78 42.65
N ILE A 45 5.37 0.49 42.31
CA ILE A 45 5.78 -0.58 43.24
C ILE A 45 7.24 -0.40 43.69
N LEU A 46 8.13 -0.04 42.76
CA LEU A 46 9.54 0.19 43.05
C LEU A 46 9.77 1.41 43.96
N VAL A 47 9.06 2.51 43.74
CA VAL A 47 9.15 3.74 44.54
C VAL A 47 8.55 3.54 45.94
N GLU A 48 7.41 2.84 46.03
CA GLU A 48 6.80 2.45 47.30
C GLU A 48 7.73 1.58 48.16
N ASN A 49 8.55 0.75 47.52
CA ASN A 49 9.52 -0.15 48.15
C ASN A 49 10.96 0.35 48.04
N HIS A 50 11.17 1.66 47.91
CA HIS A 50 12.50 2.24 47.76
C HIS A 50 13.48 1.77 48.86
N GLY A 51 14.73 1.56 48.46
CA GLY A 51 15.79 0.99 49.30
C GLY A 51 15.72 -0.54 49.47
N LYS A 52 14.59 -1.19 49.16
CA LYS A 52 14.41 -2.65 49.26
C LYS A 52 14.42 -3.32 47.90
N ILE A 53 14.84 -4.58 47.87
CA ILE A 53 14.75 -5.43 46.67
C ILE A 53 13.28 -5.86 46.51
N VAL A 54 12.71 -5.62 45.32
CA VAL A 54 11.44 -6.20 44.91
C VAL A 54 11.74 -7.37 43.96
N PHE A 55 11.29 -8.57 44.33
CA PHE A 55 11.54 -9.78 43.55
C PHE A 55 10.83 -9.74 42.20
N LYS A 56 11.42 -10.39 41.19
CA LYS A 56 10.84 -10.40 39.83
C LYS A 56 9.49 -11.07 39.82
N GLU A 57 9.35 -12.15 40.57
CA GLU A 57 8.11 -12.93 40.71
C GLU A 57 7.00 -12.06 41.29
N ASP A 58 7.30 -11.23 42.29
CA ASP A 58 6.34 -10.32 42.91
C ASP A 58 5.91 -9.19 41.97
N LEU A 59 6.86 -8.61 41.21
CA LEU A 59 6.56 -7.60 40.20
C LEU A 59 5.68 -8.19 39.09
N MET A 60 6.03 -9.39 38.63
CA MET A 60 5.29 -10.12 37.60
C MET A 60 3.87 -10.44 38.07
N ALA A 61 3.72 -11.01 39.26
CA ALA A 61 2.43 -11.37 39.83
C ALA A 61 1.54 -10.15 40.12
N ARG A 62 2.10 -9.02 40.59
CA ARG A 62 1.30 -7.83 40.92
C ARG A 62 0.93 -7.00 39.70
N VAL A 63 1.84 -6.86 38.74
CA VAL A 63 1.61 -5.99 37.58
C VAL A 63 0.91 -6.75 36.45
N TRP A 64 1.11 -8.06 36.33
CA TRP A 64 0.50 -8.89 35.29
C TRP A 64 -0.36 -10.03 35.88
N ALA A 65 -1.09 -9.77 36.98
CA ALA A 65 -1.98 -10.76 37.62
C ALA A 65 -2.96 -11.43 36.65
N ASP A 66 -3.46 -10.70 35.65
CA ASP A 66 -4.45 -11.16 34.67
C ASP A 66 -3.81 -11.50 33.29
N SER A 67 -2.50 -11.72 33.22
CA SER A 67 -1.79 -11.94 31.95
C SER A 67 -0.57 -12.84 32.12
N PHE A 68 -0.46 -13.92 31.34
CA PHE A 68 0.76 -14.73 31.33
C PHE A 68 1.82 -14.04 30.45
N VAL A 69 2.89 -13.54 31.08
CA VAL A 69 3.98 -12.81 30.40
C VAL A 69 5.32 -13.39 30.82
N GLU A 70 6.29 -13.39 29.91
CA GLU A 70 7.66 -13.81 30.19
C GLU A 70 8.45 -12.71 30.93
N GLU A 71 9.50 -13.09 31.67
CA GLU A 71 10.39 -12.20 32.43
C GLU A 71 11.07 -11.13 31.54
N SER A 72 11.18 -11.39 30.24
CA SER A 72 11.63 -10.45 29.22
C SER A 72 10.80 -9.15 29.19
N ASN A 73 9.48 -9.23 29.47
CA ASN A 73 8.59 -8.07 29.54
C ASN A 73 8.90 -7.15 30.72
N LEU A 74 9.22 -7.72 31.89
CA LEU A 74 9.67 -6.94 33.05
C LEU A 74 11.00 -6.28 32.73
N THR A 75 11.93 -7.00 32.10
CA THR A 75 13.24 -6.47 31.70
C THR A 75 13.10 -5.29 30.71
N GLN A 76 12.22 -5.41 29.72
CA GLN A 76 11.92 -4.34 28.77
C GLN A 76 11.27 -3.13 29.46
N THR A 77 10.32 -3.38 30.38
CA THR A 77 9.65 -2.32 31.15
C THR A 77 10.65 -1.53 31.99
N ILE A 78 11.60 -2.21 32.65
CA ILE A 78 12.68 -1.56 33.42
C ILE A 78 13.60 -0.75 32.50
N SER A 79 13.91 -1.24 31.30
CA SER A 79 14.68 -0.50 30.29
C SER A 79 13.98 0.80 29.86
N VAL A 80 12.66 0.74 29.60
CA VAL A 80 11.84 1.92 29.29
C VAL A 80 11.84 2.92 30.44
N LEU A 81 11.66 2.44 31.69
CA LEU A 81 11.68 3.29 32.87
C LEU A 81 13.02 4.00 33.05
N ARG A 82 14.16 3.30 32.92
CA ARG A 82 15.49 3.93 32.97
C ARG A 82 15.64 5.02 31.92
N LYS A 83 15.24 4.75 30.67
CA LYS A 83 15.27 5.76 29.59
C LYS A 83 14.39 6.97 29.91
N LYS A 84 13.18 6.76 30.43
CA LYS A 84 12.24 7.84 30.80
C LYS A 84 12.68 8.64 32.03
N LEU A 85 13.43 8.02 32.93
CA LEU A 85 14.07 8.68 34.08
C LEU A 85 15.40 9.37 33.71
N GLY A 86 15.83 9.28 32.44
CA GLY A 86 17.09 9.87 31.98
C GLY A 86 18.33 9.13 32.48
N GLU A 87 18.18 7.86 32.87
CA GLU A 87 19.26 7.00 33.35
C GLU A 87 19.88 6.20 32.19
N ASN A 88 21.19 6.36 31.98
CA ASN A 88 21.93 5.49 31.05
C ASN A 88 22.12 4.08 31.65
N PRO A 89 22.29 3.03 30.82
CA PRO A 89 22.35 1.62 31.28
C PRO A 89 23.37 1.31 32.39
N ASN A 90 24.38 2.15 32.59
CA ASN A 90 25.46 1.97 33.57
C ASN A 90 25.44 2.98 34.73
N GLN A 91 24.43 3.85 34.82
CA GLN A 91 24.42 4.98 35.77
C GLN A 91 23.77 4.67 37.12
N HIS A 92 23.07 3.54 37.28
CA HIS A 92 22.54 3.01 38.56
C HIS A 92 21.95 4.06 39.53
N ARG A 93 21.33 5.11 38.99
CA ARG A 93 20.84 6.30 39.72
C ARG A 93 19.45 6.07 40.31
N PHE A 94 18.58 5.37 39.60
CA PHE A 94 17.20 5.16 40.04
C PHE A 94 16.88 3.68 40.23
N ILE A 95 17.13 2.84 39.22
CA ILE A 95 16.77 1.41 39.27
C ILE A 95 18.01 0.54 39.11
N VAL A 96 18.36 -0.21 40.16
CA VAL A 96 19.47 -1.19 40.15
C VAL A 96 18.92 -2.60 39.92
N THR A 97 19.56 -3.35 39.01
CA THR A 97 19.26 -4.77 38.80
C THR A 97 20.04 -5.60 39.82
N GLU A 98 19.34 -6.38 40.63
CA GLU A 98 19.92 -7.36 41.55
C GLU A 98 19.92 -8.73 40.84
N SER A 99 21.10 -9.14 40.34
CA SER A 99 21.23 -10.33 39.48
C SER A 99 20.59 -11.57 40.12
N GLY A 100 19.71 -12.22 39.37
CA GLY A 100 18.97 -13.41 39.81
C GLY A 100 17.90 -13.20 40.89
N LYS A 101 17.61 -11.96 41.30
CA LYS A 101 16.63 -11.67 42.37
C LYS A 101 15.53 -10.71 41.96
N GLY A 102 15.87 -9.53 41.41
CA GLY A 102 14.88 -8.46 41.31
C GLY A 102 15.44 -7.09 40.98
N TYR A 103 14.69 -6.07 41.34
CA TYR A 103 15.05 -4.68 41.12
C TYR A 103 14.94 -3.89 42.42
N ARG A 104 15.83 -2.92 42.60
CA ARG A 104 15.85 -2.01 43.74
C ARG A 104 15.78 -0.57 43.26
N PHE A 105 14.86 0.21 43.81
CA PHE A 105 14.84 1.66 43.62
C PHE A 105 15.78 2.33 44.62
N VAL A 106 16.85 2.96 44.16
CA VAL A 106 17.96 3.43 45.02
C VAL A 106 17.96 4.94 45.25
N ALA A 107 17.17 5.70 44.48
CA ALA A 107 17.03 7.13 44.72
C ALA A 107 16.29 7.40 46.04
N ARG A 108 16.64 8.51 46.69
CA ARG A 108 15.97 8.96 47.92
C ARG A 108 14.54 9.40 47.58
N VAL A 109 13.55 8.80 48.24
CA VAL A 109 12.13 9.08 48.04
C VAL A 109 11.58 9.81 49.27
N GLY A 110 10.91 10.94 49.06
CA GLY A 110 10.07 11.61 50.06
C GLY A 110 8.59 11.39 49.74
N LYS A 111 7.74 11.22 50.77
CA LYS A 111 6.29 11.30 50.62
C LYS A 111 5.83 12.71 50.97
N SER A 112 4.96 13.29 50.15
CA SER A 112 4.21 14.49 50.53
C SER A 112 2.89 14.04 51.15
N GLU A 113 2.72 14.21 52.45
CA GLU A 113 1.41 14.10 53.10
C GLU A 113 0.59 15.33 52.71
N GLU A 114 -0.52 15.15 51.99
CA GLU A 114 -1.53 16.20 51.83
C GLU A 114 -2.50 16.11 53.02
N ASP A 115 -2.61 17.17 53.82
CA ASP A 115 -3.81 17.42 54.64
C ASP A 115 -4.56 18.67 54.09
N PRO A 116 -5.90 18.65 54.01
CA PRO A 116 -6.72 19.57 53.24
C PRO A 116 -7.21 20.78 54.05
N LEU A 117 -7.30 21.93 53.37
CA LEU A 117 -8.08 23.12 53.71
C LEU A 117 -7.81 23.84 55.05
N ILE A 118 -7.57 25.16 54.89
CA ILE A 118 -7.50 26.27 55.86
C ILE A 118 -6.04 26.70 56.18
N SER A 119 -5.63 27.79 55.52
CA SER A 119 -5.09 29.06 56.10
C SER A 119 -4.59 28.93 57.55
N ILE A 120 -3.42 29.43 57.96
CA ILE A 120 -3.14 30.86 58.26
C ILE A 120 -1.61 31.07 58.42
N ALA A 121 -1.20 32.32 58.20
CA ALA A 121 -0.05 33.03 58.80
C ALA A 121 1.32 32.77 58.16
N GLU A 122 1.75 33.66 57.26
CA GLU A 122 2.45 34.91 57.62
C GLU A 122 3.81 34.65 58.28
N LYS A 123 4.85 34.91 57.49
CA LYS A 123 6.12 35.41 57.99
C LYS A 123 5.82 36.55 58.98
N ASN A 124 6.13 36.31 60.24
CA ASN A 124 6.47 37.37 61.19
C ASN A 124 7.64 38.18 60.61
N GLY A 125 7.29 39.31 59.99
CA GLY A 125 8.05 40.54 60.10
C GLY A 125 7.49 41.29 61.30
N THR A 126 8.36 41.46 62.28
CA THR A 126 8.18 42.05 63.60
C THR A 126 7.59 43.48 63.56
N GLU A 127 6.72 43.75 64.54
CA GLU A 127 6.40 45.06 65.16
C GLU A 127 5.73 46.17 64.32
N ALA A 128 4.44 46.42 64.59
CA ALA A 128 3.99 47.42 65.58
C ALA A 128 2.53 47.87 65.34
N GLY A 129 1.72 47.80 66.40
CA GLY A 129 0.79 48.89 66.73
C GLY A 129 -0.63 48.90 66.16
N VAL A 130 -1.58 48.45 66.99
CA VAL A 130 -2.88 49.10 67.31
C VAL A 130 -3.93 49.29 66.20
N SER A 131 -4.97 48.45 66.30
CA SER A 131 -6.42 48.74 66.39
C SER A 131 -7.17 49.67 65.41
N GLU A 132 -8.37 49.16 65.09
CA GLU A 132 -9.64 49.85 64.88
C GLU A 132 -10.07 50.32 63.47
N ASN A 133 -10.77 49.39 62.80
CA ASN A 133 -12.16 49.53 62.35
C ASN A 133 -12.76 50.94 62.21
N GLY A 134 -13.20 51.26 60.99
CA GLY A 134 -14.26 52.26 60.83
C GLY A 134 -14.44 52.91 59.47
N GLN A 135 -14.39 52.20 58.33
CA GLN A 135 -14.74 52.85 57.04
C GLN A 135 -15.09 51.95 55.83
N LYS A 136 -15.55 50.70 56.02
CA LYS A 136 -15.90 49.79 54.89
C LYS A 136 -17.38 49.69 54.50
N LYS A 137 -18.29 50.50 55.08
CA LYS A 137 -19.72 50.47 54.71
C LYS A 137 -20.15 51.44 53.59
N ARG A 138 -19.25 52.28 53.06
CA ARG A 138 -19.60 53.26 52.00
C ARG A 138 -19.02 52.97 50.60
N ARG A 139 -18.12 51.99 50.46
CA ARG A 139 -17.54 51.56 49.16
C ARG A 139 -18.24 50.37 48.49
N ILE A 140 -19.02 49.58 49.25
CA ILE A 140 -19.70 48.38 48.72
C ILE A 140 -20.97 48.74 47.93
N LEU A 141 -21.57 49.92 48.16
CA LEU A 141 -22.75 50.36 47.41
C LEU A 141 -22.42 50.93 46.00
N ILE A 142 -21.20 51.39 45.74
CA ILE A 142 -20.83 51.97 44.43
C ILE A 142 -20.40 50.87 43.44
N PHE A 143 -19.81 49.77 43.93
CA PHE A 143 -19.42 48.63 43.08
C PHE A 143 -20.60 47.76 42.61
N SER A 144 -21.71 47.74 43.36
CA SER A 144 -22.91 46.95 43.01
C SER A 144 -23.74 47.63 41.90
N LEU A 145 -23.70 48.97 41.80
CA LEU A 145 -24.40 49.71 40.74
C LEU A 145 -23.68 49.67 39.38
N VAL A 146 -22.35 49.56 39.35
CA VAL A 146 -21.58 49.42 38.10
C VAL A 146 -21.71 48.01 37.51
N LEU A 147 -21.81 46.98 38.36
CA LEU A 147 -22.00 45.60 37.90
C LEU A 147 -23.40 45.35 37.34
N LEU A 148 -24.44 45.98 37.93
CA LEU A 148 -25.80 45.91 37.40
C LEU A 148 -25.97 46.68 36.08
N ALA A 149 -25.31 47.83 35.91
CA ALA A 149 -25.31 48.57 34.64
C ALA A 149 -24.61 47.81 33.50
N ALA A 150 -23.51 47.10 33.79
CA ALA A 150 -22.79 46.28 32.82
C ALA A 150 -23.58 45.02 32.40
N ILE A 151 -24.35 44.43 33.31
CA ILE A 151 -25.21 43.27 33.01
C ILE A 151 -26.45 43.69 32.21
N SER A 152 -27.01 44.89 32.45
CA SER A 152 -28.11 45.42 31.63
C SER A 152 -27.68 45.87 30.22
N LEU A 153 -26.45 46.37 30.03
CA LEU A 153 -25.91 46.71 28.71
C LEU A 153 -25.44 45.47 27.92
N GLY A 154 -24.95 44.42 28.60
CA GLY A 154 -24.67 43.12 27.97
C GLY A 154 -25.92 42.35 27.56
N GLY A 155 -26.99 42.44 28.36
CA GLY A 155 -28.29 41.83 28.05
C GLY A 155 -29.03 42.51 26.89
N ALA A 156 -28.98 43.85 26.80
CA ALA A 156 -29.62 44.58 25.70
C ALA A 156 -28.88 44.40 24.35
N ALA A 157 -27.56 44.20 24.36
CA ALA A 157 -26.79 43.85 23.15
C ALA A 157 -27.03 42.41 22.66
N PHE A 158 -27.45 41.50 23.55
CA PHE A 158 -27.80 40.13 23.21
C PHE A 158 -29.23 40.01 22.62
N PHE A 159 -30.17 40.87 23.04
CA PHE A 159 -31.55 40.85 22.56
C PHE A 159 -31.83 41.72 21.32
N LEU A 160 -30.92 42.60 20.90
CA LEU A 160 -31.04 43.39 19.66
C LEU A 160 -30.20 42.84 18.49
N ARG A 161 -29.73 41.60 18.58
CA ARG A 161 -29.02 40.91 17.48
C ARG A 161 -29.60 39.54 17.17
N ASN A 162 -30.93 39.44 17.25
CA ASN A 162 -31.69 38.25 16.89
C ASN A 162 -32.80 38.60 15.89
N ASP A 163 -32.40 38.92 14.65
CA ASP A 163 -33.22 38.78 13.46
C ASP A 163 -32.33 38.22 12.35
N GLY A 164 -32.54 36.93 12.06
CA GLY A 164 -31.84 36.18 11.01
C GLY A 164 -30.66 35.36 11.52
N GLU A 165 -30.93 34.22 12.18
CA GLU A 165 -29.97 33.11 12.16
C GLU A 165 -29.79 32.67 10.69
N PRO A 166 -28.59 32.80 10.09
CA PRO A 166 -28.22 31.91 9.01
C PRO A 166 -28.17 30.52 9.64
N ALA A 167 -28.89 29.57 9.06
CA ALA A 167 -28.82 28.16 9.43
C ALA A 167 -27.40 27.80 9.86
N ALA A 168 -27.24 27.41 11.14
CA ALA A 168 -25.97 26.96 11.68
C ALA A 168 -25.33 26.07 10.63
N ALA A 169 -24.21 26.55 10.07
CA ALA A 169 -23.42 25.76 9.16
C ALA A 169 -23.12 24.48 9.94
N ARG A 170 -23.76 23.38 9.52
CA ARG A 170 -23.28 22.02 9.80
C ARG A 170 -21.77 22.09 9.69
N PRO A 171 -20.99 21.51 10.63
CA PRO A 171 -19.54 21.46 10.49
C PRO A 171 -19.27 21.04 9.04
N SER A 172 -18.63 21.95 8.30
CA SER A 172 -18.30 21.79 6.88
C SER A 172 -17.93 20.33 6.68
N SER A 173 -18.75 19.63 5.89
CA SER A 173 -18.67 18.18 5.64
C SER A 173 -17.26 17.66 5.88
N ALA A 174 -17.07 16.84 6.93
CA ALA A 174 -15.87 16.02 7.01
C ALA A 174 -15.69 15.41 5.62
N LYS A 175 -14.57 15.71 4.94
CA LYS A 175 -14.35 15.29 3.55
C LYS A 175 -14.74 13.83 3.45
N GLU A 176 -15.74 13.57 2.62
CA GLU A 176 -16.22 12.23 2.33
C GLU A 176 -15.01 11.42 1.84
N VAL A 177 -14.74 10.29 2.49
CA VAL A 177 -13.61 9.43 2.12
C VAL A 177 -13.98 8.71 0.83
N LYS A 178 -13.33 9.09 -0.27
CA LYS A 178 -13.57 8.49 -1.59
C LYS A 178 -12.43 7.60 -2.03
N THR A 179 -11.26 7.76 -1.41
CA THR A 179 -10.05 7.02 -1.74
C THR A 179 -9.43 6.42 -0.47
N ILE A 180 -9.08 5.13 -0.51
CA ILE A 180 -8.45 4.42 0.61
C ILE A 180 -7.24 3.62 0.15
N ALA A 181 -6.23 3.53 1.01
CA ALA A 181 -5.19 2.52 0.90
C ALA A 181 -5.22 1.58 2.09
N VAL A 182 -4.96 0.29 1.83
CA VAL A 182 -4.82 -0.73 2.88
C VAL A 182 -3.37 -1.18 2.90
N LEU A 183 -2.63 -0.81 3.94
CA LEU A 183 -1.22 -1.18 4.02
C LEU A 183 -1.06 -2.66 4.37
N PRO A 184 0.03 -3.33 3.92
CA PRO A 184 0.36 -4.67 4.36
C PRO A 184 0.34 -4.78 5.88
N PHE A 185 -0.34 -5.79 6.41
CA PHE A 185 -0.48 -5.95 7.85
C PHE A 185 0.86 -6.43 8.41
N ARG A 186 1.32 -5.83 9.50
CA ARG A 186 2.66 -6.09 10.03
C ARG A 186 2.64 -7.12 11.16
N ASN A 187 3.67 -7.96 11.24
CA ASN A 187 3.97 -8.72 12.46
C ASN A 187 5.10 -8.01 13.23
N PHE A 188 5.05 -8.06 14.56
CA PHE A 188 6.11 -7.55 15.43
C PHE A 188 7.32 -8.50 15.49
N GLU A 189 7.13 -9.78 15.14
CA GLU A 189 8.20 -10.77 15.04
C GLU A 189 8.53 -11.09 13.56
N PRO A 190 9.81 -11.04 13.16
CA PRO A 190 10.20 -11.29 11.78
C PRO A 190 10.25 -12.80 11.46
N ASN A 191 9.17 -13.31 10.85
CA ASN A 191 9.15 -14.60 10.14
C ASN A 191 8.75 -14.35 8.67
N PRO A 192 9.52 -14.86 7.66
CA PRO A 192 9.18 -14.70 6.25
C PRO A 192 7.77 -15.15 5.86
N ASP A 193 7.23 -16.21 6.48
CA ASP A 193 5.87 -16.69 6.22
C ASP A 193 4.79 -15.71 6.71
N ASP A 194 5.10 -14.92 7.75
CA ASP A 194 4.17 -13.92 8.30
C ASP A 194 4.09 -12.66 7.44
N LYS A 195 5.16 -12.33 6.70
CA LYS A 195 5.13 -11.23 5.72
C LYS A 195 4.12 -11.53 4.60
N LEU A 196 4.13 -12.75 4.09
CA LEU A 196 3.19 -13.19 3.05
C LEU A 196 1.75 -13.13 3.55
N LEU A 197 1.51 -13.54 4.80
CA LEU A 197 0.19 -13.43 5.40
C LEU A 197 -0.27 -11.98 5.52
N GLY A 198 0.61 -11.08 5.97
CA GLY A 198 0.30 -9.66 6.11
C GLY A 198 -0.09 -8.99 4.80
N ILE A 199 0.62 -9.32 3.72
CA ILE A 199 0.30 -8.89 2.35
C ILE A 199 -1.02 -9.51 1.90
N GLY A 200 -1.24 -10.81 2.14
CA GLY A 200 -2.48 -11.50 1.78
C GLY A 200 -3.72 -10.95 2.47
N MET A 201 -3.61 -10.60 3.76
CA MET A 201 -4.71 -9.98 4.49
C MET A 201 -5.07 -8.61 3.90
N ALA A 202 -4.07 -7.80 3.57
CA ALA A 202 -4.30 -6.53 2.89
C ALA A 202 -4.95 -6.73 1.51
N ASP A 203 -4.43 -7.66 0.69
CA ASP A 203 -4.98 -7.99 -0.64
C ASP A 203 -6.45 -8.46 -0.55
N ALA A 204 -6.79 -9.29 0.43
CA ALA A 204 -8.17 -9.74 0.65
C ALA A 204 -9.12 -8.59 0.99
N VAL A 205 -8.70 -7.67 1.87
CA VAL A 205 -9.49 -6.47 2.21
C VAL A 205 -9.58 -5.53 1.01
N ILE A 206 -8.49 -5.33 0.26
CA ILE A 206 -8.48 -4.53 -0.98
C ILE A 206 -9.48 -5.09 -1.98
N ASN A 207 -9.46 -6.40 -2.24
CA ASN A 207 -10.36 -7.04 -3.20
C ASN A 207 -11.85 -6.93 -2.81
N LYS A 208 -12.17 -6.98 -1.52
CA LYS A 208 -13.56 -6.78 -1.04
C LYS A 208 -13.99 -5.33 -1.17
N LEU A 209 -13.15 -4.38 -0.74
CA LEU A 209 -13.46 -2.94 -0.78
C LEU A 209 -13.47 -2.39 -2.21
N SER A 210 -12.66 -2.94 -3.12
CA SER A 210 -12.58 -2.49 -4.53
C SER A 210 -13.86 -2.74 -5.33
N ARG A 211 -14.79 -3.53 -4.78
CA ARG A 211 -16.11 -3.79 -5.37
C ARG A 211 -17.11 -2.67 -5.12
N LEU A 212 -16.78 -1.76 -4.21
CA LEU A 212 -17.61 -0.62 -3.86
C LEU A 212 -17.41 0.47 -4.90
N LYS A 213 -18.44 0.77 -5.69
CA LYS A 213 -18.33 1.75 -6.79
C LYS A 213 -18.12 3.17 -6.29
N SER A 214 -18.48 3.44 -5.04
CA SER A 214 -18.29 4.73 -4.38
C SER A 214 -16.87 4.93 -3.82
N LEU A 215 -16.01 3.88 -3.84
CA LEU A 215 -14.71 3.90 -3.18
C LEU A 215 -13.60 3.46 -4.15
N VAL A 216 -12.59 4.31 -4.30
CA VAL A 216 -11.34 3.94 -4.98
C VAL A 216 -10.41 3.33 -3.96
N VAL A 217 -9.95 2.12 -4.22
CA VAL A 217 -9.01 1.41 -3.34
C VAL A 217 -7.68 1.26 -4.05
N ARG A 218 -6.59 1.71 -3.42
CA ARG A 218 -5.23 1.51 -3.94
C ARG A 218 -4.91 0.02 -3.99
N GLN A 219 -4.33 -0.41 -5.10
CA GLN A 219 -4.05 -1.81 -5.38
C GLN A 219 -2.90 -2.33 -4.51
N THR A 220 -2.83 -3.65 -4.37
CA THR A 220 -1.86 -4.34 -3.52
C THR A 220 -0.41 -4.04 -3.95
N ASP A 221 -0.14 -3.94 -5.24
CA ASP A 221 1.18 -3.60 -5.80
C ASP A 221 1.63 -2.17 -5.48
N THR A 222 0.70 -1.20 -5.38
CA THR A 222 0.99 0.16 -4.90
C THR A 222 1.54 0.12 -3.46
N VAL A 223 0.94 -0.68 -2.60
CA VAL A 223 1.16 -0.65 -1.14
C VAL A 223 2.18 -1.68 -0.65
N VAL A 224 2.47 -2.74 -1.42
CA VAL A 224 3.38 -3.83 -1.01
C VAL A 224 4.80 -3.33 -0.71
N ARG A 225 5.23 -2.23 -1.35
CA ARG A 225 6.52 -1.57 -1.06
C ARG A 225 6.66 -1.10 0.40
N TYR A 226 5.54 -0.86 1.08
CA TYR A 226 5.51 -0.46 2.49
C TYR A 226 5.47 -1.67 3.46
N ALA A 227 5.59 -2.90 2.94
CA ALA A 227 5.67 -4.11 3.77
C ALA A 227 6.99 -4.18 4.57
N ASP A 228 8.10 -3.74 3.99
CA ASP A 228 9.43 -3.78 4.62
C ASP A 228 9.78 -2.53 5.42
N ALA A 229 9.10 -1.42 5.13
CA ALA A 229 9.29 -0.17 5.83
C ALA A 229 8.29 -0.06 7.00
N ALA A 230 8.64 0.68 8.04
CA ALA A 230 7.73 1.02 9.14
C ALA A 230 7.24 2.49 9.08
N PRO A 231 6.82 3.05 7.92
CA PRO A 231 6.38 4.44 7.85
C PRO A 231 5.07 4.63 8.62
N GLU A 232 4.86 5.86 9.03
CA GLU A 232 3.62 6.36 9.59
C GLU A 232 2.52 6.34 8.52
N ALA A 233 1.37 5.73 8.83
CA ALA A 233 0.27 5.52 7.87
C ALA A 233 -0.21 6.81 7.19
N VAL A 234 -0.32 7.92 7.92
CA VAL A 234 -0.75 9.22 7.36
C VAL A 234 0.27 9.76 6.35
N THR A 235 1.56 9.55 6.59
CA THR A 235 2.62 9.96 5.67
C THR A 235 2.55 9.16 4.37
N VAL A 236 2.36 7.84 4.47
CA VAL A 236 2.11 6.99 3.30
C VAL A 236 0.86 7.44 2.54
N GLY A 237 -0.21 7.76 3.26
CA GLY A 237 -1.46 8.24 2.67
C GLY A 237 -1.31 9.52 1.85
N LYS A 238 -0.46 10.45 2.30
CA LYS A 238 -0.13 11.67 1.54
C LYS A 238 0.68 11.35 0.28
N GLU A 239 1.63 10.42 0.38
CA GLU A 239 2.48 9.99 -0.74
C GLU A 239 1.66 9.35 -1.87
N ILE A 240 0.70 8.48 -1.53
CA ILE A 240 -0.16 7.79 -2.51
C ILE A 240 -1.46 8.53 -2.82
N ASN A 241 -1.60 9.77 -2.30
CA ASN A 241 -2.75 10.65 -2.52
C ASN A 241 -4.10 9.94 -2.26
N VAL A 242 -4.35 9.58 -1.00
CA VAL A 242 -5.64 9.01 -0.55
C VAL A 242 -6.26 9.80 0.59
N ASP A 243 -7.58 9.68 0.77
CA ASP A 243 -8.33 10.34 1.83
C ASP A 243 -8.20 9.58 3.17
N ALA A 244 -8.06 8.25 3.12
CA ALA A 244 -7.88 7.41 4.29
C ALA A 244 -6.84 6.28 4.10
N VAL A 245 -6.24 5.84 5.21
CA VAL A 245 -5.30 4.72 5.24
C VAL A 245 -5.69 3.74 6.34
N LEU A 246 -5.87 2.47 5.97
CA LEU A 246 -6.02 1.36 6.90
C LEU A 246 -4.65 0.73 7.14
N GLU A 247 -4.22 0.70 8.39
CA GLU A 247 -3.07 -0.08 8.84
C GLU A 247 -3.51 -1.21 9.77
N GLY A 248 -2.76 -2.31 9.75
CA GLY A 248 -3.06 -3.49 10.55
C GLY A 248 -1.79 -4.10 11.14
N ASN A 249 -1.92 -4.68 12.33
CA ASN A 249 -0.90 -5.51 12.95
C ASN A 249 -1.48 -6.90 13.23
N ILE A 250 -0.70 -7.94 12.97
CA ILE A 250 -1.02 -9.34 13.20
C ILE A 250 -0.08 -9.88 14.29
N GLN A 251 -0.64 -10.61 15.24
CA GLN A 251 0.10 -11.37 16.24
C GLN A 251 -0.42 -12.81 16.24
N LYS A 252 0.49 -13.78 16.15
CA LYS A 252 0.15 -15.21 16.20
C LYS A 252 0.68 -15.83 17.49
N ALA A 253 -0.16 -16.55 18.21
CA ALA A 253 0.26 -17.35 19.36
C ALA A 253 -0.70 -18.53 19.58
N GLY A 254 -0.15 -19.74 19.73
CA GLY A 254 -0.93 -20.93 20.11
C GLY A 254 -2.12 -21.27 19.19
N GLY A 255 -1.99 -21.05 17.88
CA GLY A 255 -3.07 -21.31 16.90
C GLY A 255 -4.19 -20.26 16.87
N ARG A 256 -4.01 -19.13 17.57
CA ARG A 256 -4.87 -17.94 17.50
C ARG A 256 -4.16 -16.81 16.78
N ILE A 257 -4.95 -15.97 16.13
CA ILE A 257 -4.51 -14.76 15.45
C ILE A 257 -5.21 -13.57 16.08
N ARG A 258 -4.42 -12.64 16.61
CA ARG A 258 -4.91 -11.31 16.99
C ARG A 258 -4.57 -10.32 15.90
N VAL A 259 -5.59 -9.63 15.39
CA VAL A 259 -5.44 -8.59 14.37
C VAL A 259 -5.95 -7.28 14.91
N SER A 260 -5.10 -6.26 14.94
CA SER A 260 -5.48 -4.91 15.36
C SER A 260 -5.37 -3.98 14.17
N VAL A 261 -6.46 -3.28 13.85
CA VAL A 261 -6.56 -2.41 12.68
C VAL A 261 -6.92 -0.99 13.10
N ARG A 262 -6.38 -0.02 12.36
CA ARG A 262 -6.64 1.41 12.56
C ARG A 262 -6.81 2.08 11.22
N LEU A 263 -7.87 2.87 11.09
CA LEU A 263 -8.22 3.62 9.91
C LEU A 263 -8.04 5.11 10.20
N PHE A 264 -7.13 5.75 9.47
CA PHE A 264 -6.80 7.17 9.64
C PHE A 264 -7.32 7.98 8.46
N ARG A 265 -7.83 9.18 8.73
CA ARG A 265 -8.01 10.21 7.71
C ARG A 265 -6.68 10.90 7.45
N VAL A 266 -6.31 11.04 6.18
CA VAL A 266 -5.00 11.57 5.78
C VAL A 266 -4.91 13.08 5.95
N SER A 267 -6.02 13.81 5.77
CA SER A 267 -6.02 15.28 5.76
C SER A 267 -5.62 15.92 7.10
N ASP A 268 -6.01 15.30 8.21
CA ASP A 268 -5.84 15.81 9.58
C ASP A 268 -5.23 14.77 10.54
N GLY A 269 -4.99 13.54 10.09
CA GLY A 269 -4.47 12.44 10.91
C GLY A 269 -5.50 11.86 11.88
N ALA A 270 -6.79 12.22 11.75
CA ALA A 270 -7.82 11.75 12.68
C ALA A 270 -8.01 10.23 12.58
N LEU A 271 -8.07 9.55 13.72
CA LEU A 271 -8.46 8.14 13.80
C LEU A 271 -9.98 8.04 13.55
N LEU A 272 -10.36 7.50 12.39
CA LEU A 272 -11.76 7.30 12.00
C LEU A 272 -12.35 6.07 12.69
N TRP A 273 -11.55 5.01 12.78
CA TRP A 273 -11.98 3.74 13.33
C TRP A 273 -10.76 2.92 13.80
N ALA A 274 -10.93 2.17 14.87
CA ALA A 274 -9.96 1.19 15.32
C ALA A 274 -10.70 0.01 15.94
N ASP A 275 -10.16 -1.19 15.75
CA ASP A 275 -10.73 -2.40 16.32
C ASP A 275 -9.65 -3.48 16.50
N SER A 276 -9.96 -4.48 17.32
CA SER A 276 -9.11 -5.63 17.55
C SER A 276 -9.93 -6.91 17.51
N PHE A 277 -9.42 -7.89 16.78
CA PHE A 277 -10.06 -9.18 16.58
C PHE A 277 -9.15 -10.26 17.13
N ASP A 278 -9.72 -11.25 17.82
CA ASP A 278 -8.99 -12.37 18.40
C ASP A 278 -9.68 -13.66 17.99
N GLU A 279 -9.20 -14.24 16.91
CA GLU A 279 -9.85 -15.34 16.21
C GLU A 279 -8.94 -16.58 16.16
N SER A 280 -9.53 -17.76 15.91
CA SER A 280 -8.71 -18.91 15.52
C SER A 280 -8.11 -18.67 14.13
N GLU A 281 -6.93 -19.22 13.86
CA GLU A 281 -6.37 -19.23 12.50
C GLU A 281 -7.31 -19.90 11.48
N LYS A 282 -8.18 -20.81 11.94
CA LYS A 282 -9.23 -21.43 11.10
C LYS A 282 -10.37 -20.48 10.72
N ASP A 283 -10.54 -19.39 11.46
CA ASP A 283 -11.61 -18.41 11.27
C ASP A 283 -11.13 -17.16 10.50
N ILE A 284 -10.00 -17.27 9.79
CA ILE A 284 -9.38 -16.15 9.08
C ILE A 284 -10.31 -15.49 8.04
N PHE A 285 -11.21 -16.26 7.43
CA PHE A 285 -12.19 -15.74 6.48
C PHE A 285 -13.26 -14.88 7.17
N ALA A 286 -13.76 -15.33 8.33
CA ALA A 286 -14.69 -14.54 9.14
C ALA A 286 -14.04 -13.24 9.63
N LEU A 287 -12.75 -13.28 9.96
CA LEU A 287 -11.96 -12.11 10.28
C LEU A 287 -11.89 -11.11 9.11
N GLN A 288 -11.58 -11.57 7.90
CA GLN A 288 -11.52 -10.71 6.70
C GLN A 288 -12.86 -10.05 6.38
N ASP A 289 -13.96 -10.80 6.49
CA ASP A 289 -15.31 -10.29 6.31
C ASP A 289 -15.61 -9.18 7.32
N SER A 290 -15.31 -9.46 8.60
CA SER A 290 -15.58 -8.54 9.70
C SER A 290 -14.78 -7.24 9.56
N ILE A 291 -13.49 -7.32 9.20
CA ILE A 291 -12.65 -6.15 8.93
C ILE A 291 -13.24 -5.34 7.77
N SER A 292 -13.52 -5.99 6.62
CA SER A 292 -13.98 -5.29 5.42
C SER A 292 -15.35 -4.64 5.63
N GLU A 293 -16.29 -5.32 6.28
CA GLU A 293 -17.62 -4.80 6.58
C GLU A 293 -17.55 -3.62 7.56
N LYS A 294 -16.74 -3.72 8.63
CA LYS A 294 -16.60 -2.63 9.60
C LYS A 294 -15.89 -1.42 8.99
N VAL A 295 -14.88 -1.62 8.15
CA VAL A 295 -14.23 -0.54 7.38
C VAL A 295 -15.25 0.16 6.49
N ALA A 296 -16.00 -0.58 5.65
CA ALA A 296 -17.01 0.00 4.78
C ALA A 296 -18.08 0.79 5.56
N ARG A 297 -18.56 0.27 6.69
CA ARG A 297 -19.50 0.96 7.59
C ARG A 297 -18.90 2.22 8.22
N SER A 298 -17.65 2.16 8.68
CA SER A 298 -16.96 3.31 9.30
C SER A 298 -16.74 4.47 8.34
N LEU A 299 -16.58 4.17 7.05
CA LEU A 299 -16.50 5.15 5.99
C LEU A 299 -17.86 5.76 5.62
N SER A 300 -18.93 5.37 6.33
CA SER A 300 -20.31 5.82 6.10
C SER A 300 -20.78 5.58 4.66
N LEU A 301 -20.28 4.53 4.01
CA LEU A 301 -20.66 4.20 2.64
C LEU A 301 -22.08 3.62 2.64
N GLU A 302 -22.99 4.27 1.91
CA GLU A 302 -24.32 3.72 1.65
C GLU A 302 -24.21 2.58 0.64
N LEU A 303 -24.03 1.36 1.14
CA LEU A 303 -23.96 0.17 0.30
C LEU A 303 -25.35 -0.24 -0.19
N ASN A 304 -25.49 -0.43 -1.50
CA ASN A 304 -26.67 -1.07 -2.08
C ASN A 304 -26.68 -2.59 -1.80
N ALA A 305 -27.77 -3.29 -2.16
CA ALA A 305 -27.91 -4.72 -1.85
C ALA A 305 -26.81 -5.58 -2.51
N ASP A 306 -26.50 -5.30 -3.78
CA ASP A 306 -25.49 -6.04 -4.53
C ASP A 306 -24.09 -5.82 -3.94
N GLU A 307 -23.74 -4.57 -3.61
CA GLU A 307 -22.45 -4.23 -2.98
C GLU A 307 -22.29 -4.91 -1.62
N ARG A 308 -23.35 -5.00 -0.81
CA ARG A 308 -23.32 -5.72 0.48
C ARG A 308 -23.03 -7.20 0.30
N GLU A 309 -23.69 -7.83 -0.68
CA GLU A 309 -23.47 -9.24 -0.98
C GLU A 309 -22.05 -9.48 -1.47
N GLN A 310 -21.56 -8.61 -2.36
CA GLN A 310 -20.21 -8.71 -2.93
C GLN A 310 -19.10 -8.54 -1.88
N VAL A 311 -19.26 -7.65 -0.90
CA VAL A 311 -18.29 -7.50 0.21
C VAL A 311 -18.28 -8.73 1.11
N ARG A 312 -19.44 -9.38 1.31
CA ARG A 312 -19.59 -10.57 2.16
C ARG A 312 -19.22 -11.87 1.46
N ARG A 313 -19.12 -11.87 0.14
CA ARG A 313 -18.80 -13.06 -0.64
C ARG A 313 -17.45 -13.65 -0.22
N ARG A 314 -17.47 -14.97 -0.01
CA ARG A 314 -16.29 -15.80 0.21
C ARG A 314 -16.05 -16.65 -1.04
N TYR A 315 -14.80 -16.75 -1.45
CA TYR A 315 -14.41 -17.49 -2.65
C TYR A 315 -13.85 -18.88 -2.36
N THR A 316 -13.47 -19.13 -1.10
CA THR A 316 -13.04 -20.44 -0.61
C THR A 316 -13.27 -20.50 0.90
N GLU A 317 -13.53 -21.70 1.41
CA GLU A 317 -13.48 -22.03 2.84
C GLU A 317 -12.24 -22.88 3.16
N ASN A 318 -11.40 -23.17 2.16
CA ASN A 318 -10.18 -23.95 2.31
C ASN A 318 -9.00 -23.03 2.61
N LEU A 319 -8.54 -23.05 3.86
CA LEU A 319 -7.41 -22.25 4.33
C LEU A 319 -6.11 -22.51 3.53
N GLU A 320 -5.86 -23.76 3.15
CA GLU A 320 -4.66 -24.11 2.37
C GLU A 320 -4.73 -23.54 0.96
N ALA A 321 -5.90 -23.64 0.30
CA ALA A 321 -6.14 -23.04 -1.00
C ALA A 321 -5.94 -21.52 -0.97
N TYR A 322 -6.45 -20.87 0.07
CA TYR A 322 -6.29 -19.43 0.29
C TYR A 322 -4.82 -19.01 0.48
N HIS A 323 -4.06 -19.75 1.29
CA HIS A 323 -2.63 -19.50 1.47
C HIS A 323 -1.85 -19.64 0.16
N LEU A 324 -2.16 -20.67 -0.64
CA LEU A 324 -1.54 -20.89 -1.94
C LEU A 324 -1.89 -19.76 -2.92
N TYR A 325 -3.16 -19.34 -3.00
CA TYR A 325 -3.58 -18.18 -3.80
C TYR A 325 -2.82 -16.90 -3.42
N THR A 326 -2.69 -16.63 -2.11
CA THR A 326 -1.95 -15.46 -1.60
C THR A 326 -0.49 -15.48 -2.07
N LYS A 327 0.17 -16.65 -2.02
CA LYS A 327 1.53 -16.82 -2.56
C LYS A 327 1.55 -16.57 -4.07
N GLY A 328 0.54 -17.07 -4.79
CA GLY A 328 0.35 -16.80 -6.22
C GLY A 328 0.31 -15.31 -6.54
N ARG A 329 -0.50 -14.53 -5.81
CA ARG A 329 -0.60 -13.06 -5.96
C ARG A 329 0.72 -12.35 -5.64
N PHE A 330 1.39 -12.76 -4.57
CA PHE A 330 2.68 -12.19 -4.19
C PHE A 330 3.71 -12.29 -5.32
N PHE A 331 3.86 -13.48 -5.92
CA PHE A 331 4.81 -13.67 -7.02
C PHE A 331 4.33 -13.04 -8.33
N TRP A 332 3.03 -12.96 -8.56
CA TRP A 332 2.48 -12.27 -9.73
C TRP A 332 2.86 -10.77 -9.75
N ASN A 333 2.87 -10.12 -8.58
CA ASN A 333 3.17 -8.69 -8.46
C ASN A 333 4.60 -8.31 -8.86
N SER A 334 5.58 -9.22 -8.81
CA SER A 334 6.97 -8.86 -9.17
C SER A 334 7.21 -8.75 -10.68
N ARG A 335 6.28 -9.28 -11.50
CA ARG A 335 6.30 -9.25 -12.98
C ARG A 335 7.61 -9.75 -13.61
N SER A 336 8.37 -10.58 -12.91
CA SER A 336 9.53 -11.28 -13.46
C SER A 336 9.12 -12.62 -14.08
N SER A 337 9.81 -13.08 -15.12
CA SER A 337 9.47 -14.36 -15.77
C SER A 337 9.50 -15.55 -14.80
N ASP A 338 10.43 -15.56 -13.84
CA ASP A 338 10.57 -16.67 -12.89
C ASP A 338 9.50 -16.63 -11.82
N ASP A 339 9.11 -15.44 -11.37
CA ASP A 339 8.05 -15.32 -10.38
C ASP A 339 6.66 -15.54 -10.98
N LEU A 340 6.42 -15.13 -12.24
CA LEU A 340 5.18 -15.51 -12.94
C LEU A 340 5.04 -17.04 -13.03
N ARG A 341 6.14 -17.79 -13.26
CA ARG A 341 6.11 -19.26 -13.22
C ARG A 341 5.79 -19.81 -11.83
N LYS A 342 6.35 -19.23 -10.76
CA LYS A 342 5.99 -19.60 -9.38
C LYS A 342 4.51 -19.30 -9.12
N SER A 343 4.01 -18.17 -9.60
CA SER A 343 2.62 -17.75 -9.47
C SER A 343 1.67 -18.78 -10.09
N ILE A 344 1.94 -19.25 -11.32
CA ILE A 344 1.21 -20.36 -11.97
C ILE A 344 1.16 -21.58 -11.05
N ALA A 345 2.32 -22.03 -10.57
CA ALA A 345 2.41 -23.24 -9.75
C ALA A 345 1.61 -23.12 -8.44
N TYR A 346 1.57 -21.93 -7.82
CA TYR A 346 0.78 -21.69 -6.62
C TYR A 346 -0.73 -21.64 -6.90
N TYR A 347 -1.16 -21.02 -7.99
CA TYR A 347 -2.58 -21.03 -8.38
C TYR A 347 -3.06 -22.44 -8.74
N GLU A 348 -2.26 -23.22 -9.46
CA GLU A 348 -2.59 -24.62 -9.77
C GLU A 348 -2.73 -25.47 -8.50
N GLN A 349 -1.83 -25.28 -7.53
CA GLN A 349 -1.97 -25.93 -6.21
C GLN A 349 -3.21 -25.44 -5.46
N ALA A 350 -3.55 -24.15 -5.51
CA ALA A 350 -4.76 -23.62 -4.88
C ALA A 350 -6.03 -24.25 -5.48
N ILE A 351 -6.09 -24.36 -6.80
CA ILE A 351 -7.18 -25.02 -7.54
C ILE A 351 -7.27 -26.50 -7.19
N ALA A 352 -6.15 -27.20 -7.03
CA ALA A 352 -6.14 -28.60 -6.62
C ALA A 352 -6.67 -28.82 -5.19
N LYS A 353 -6.64 -27.79 -4.34
CA LYS A 353 -7.20 -27.80 -2.98
C LYS A 353 -8.67 -27.39 -2.94
N ASP A 354 -9.10 -26.56 -3.87
CA ASP A 354 -10.49 -26.13 -4.04
C ASP A 354 -10.79 -25.83 -5.51
N GLU A 355 -11.45 -26.79 -6.19
CA GLU A 355 -11.78 -26.72 -7.62
C GLU A 355 -12.84 -25.65 -7.95
N ASN A 356 -13.47 -25.05 -6.95
CA ASN A 356 -14.43 -23.96 -7.12
C ASN A 356 -13.83 -22.60 -6.73
N TYR A 357 -12.52 -22.52 -6.48
CA TYR A 357 -11.87 -21.27 -6.08
C TYR A 357 -11.68 -20.30 -7.25
N ALA A 358 -12.72 -19.53 -7.56
CA ALA A 358 -12.79 -18.67 -8.74
C ALA A 358 -11.62 -17.66 -8.87
N LEU A 359 -11.15 -17.10 -7.75
CA LEU A 359 -10.02 -16.16 -7.76
C LEU A 359 -8.70 -16.82 -8.18
N ALA A 360 -8.48 -18.09 -7.84
CA ALA A 360 -7.28 -18.81 -8.28
C ALA A 360 -7.27 -19.04 -9.79
N TYR A 361 -8.43 -19.35 -10.38
CA TYR A 361 -8.57 -19.40 -11.85
C TYR A 361 -8.36 -18.03 -12.50
N SER A 362 -8.90 -16.97 -11.89
CA SER A 362 -8.71 -15.60 -12.38
C SER A 362 -7.24 -15.19 -12.40
N GLY A 363 -6.53 -15.40 -11.28
CA GLY A 363 -5.09 -15.12 -11.19
C GLY A 363 -4.28 -15.98 -12.16
N LEU A 364 -4.66 -17.25 -12.35
CA LEU A 364 -4.01 -18.13 -13.33
C LEU A 364 -4.17 -17.60 -14.77
N ALA A 365 -5.36 -17.10 -15.13
CA ALA A 365 -5.61 -16.50 -16.44
C ALA A 365 -4.76 -15.25 -16.67
N GLU A 366 -4.74 -14.32 -15.71
CA GLU A 366 -3.90 -13.11 -15.75
C GLU A 366 -2.42 -13.45 -15.90
N THR A 367 -1.93 -14.46 -15.17
CA THR A 367 -0.51 -14.84 -15.26
C THR A 367 -0.16 -15.41 -16.62
N TYR A 368 -1.01 -16.25 -17.20
CA TYR A 368 -0.75 -16.85 -18.51
C TYR A 368 -0.70 -15.80 -19.63
N VAL A 369 -1.61 -14.82 -19.65
CA VAL A 369 -1.55 -13.74 -20.66
C VAL A 369 -0.31 -12.85 -20.47
N LEU A 370 0.13 -12.64 -19.23
CA LEU A 370 1.33 -11.85 -18.95
C LEU A 370 2.64 -12.57 -19.20
N LEU A 371 2.65 -13.91 -19.14
CA LEU A 371 3.86 -14.70 -19.36
C LEU A 371 4.44 -14.42 -20.76
N HIS A 372 3.61 -14.17 -21.77
CA HIS A 372 4.07 -13.79 -23.10
C HIS A 372 4.77 -12.42 -23.14
N THR A 373 4.32 -11.45 -22.34
CA THR A 373 4.90 -10.10 -22.28
C THR A 373 6.22 -10.08 -21.52
N PHE A 374 6.35 -10.90 -20.46
CA PHE A 374 7.47 -10.85 -19.52
C PHE A 374 8.42 -12.05 -19.58
N SER A 375 8.08 -13.12 -20.32
CA SER A 375 8.94 -14.30 -20.51
C SER A 375 9.69 -14.26 -21.82
N GLN A 376 10.93 -14.77 -21.81
CA GLN A 376 11.76 -14.89 -23.00
C GLN A 376 11.39 -16.10 -23.89
N SER A 377 10.45 -16.95 -23.44
CA SER A 377 9.99 -18.15 -24.15
C SER A 377 8.52 -18.04 -24.53
N GLN A 378 8.18 -18.32 -25.79
CA GLN A 378 6.80 -18.48 -26.24
C GLN A 378 6.28 -19.88 -25.87
N ASP A 379 5.70 -20.04 -24.67
CA ASP A 379 4.90 -21.24 -24.39
C ASP A 379 3.59 -21.17 -25.20
N ARG A 380 3.51 -21.95 -26.29
CA ARG A 380 2.33 -21.98 -27.17
C ARG A 380 1.05 -22.41 -26.46
N GLU A 381 1.16 -23.08 -25.31
CA GLU A 381 0.00 -23.50 -24.51
C GLU A 381 -0.48 -22.42 -23.53
N ALA A 382 0.26 -21.33 -23.33
CA ALA A 382 -0.10 -20.32 -22.33
C ALA A 382 -1.42 -19.62 -22.68
N PHE A 383 -1.64 -19.16 -23.91
CA PHE A 383 -2.94 -18.55 -24.30
C PHE A 383 -4.13 -19.53 -24.21
N PRO A 384 -4.07 -20.77 -24.74
CA PRO A 384 -5.12 -21.76 -24.53
C PRO A 384 -5.41 -22.07 -23.06
N LYS A 385 -4.38 -22.06 -22.19
CA LYS A 385 -4.56 -22.22 -20.73
C LYS A 385 -5.18 -20.97 -20.10
N ALA A 386 -4.78 -19.77 -20.54
CA ALA A 386 -5.36 -18.50 -20.09
C ALA A 386 -6.87 -18.45 -20.36
N LYS A 387 -7.29 -18.79 -21.59
CA LYS A 387 -8.71 -18.82 -21.97
C LYS A 387 -9.51 -19.76 -21.07
N ARG A 388 -9.05 -21.00 -20.92
CA ARG A 388 -9.73 -22.01 -20.09
C ARG A 388 -9.86 -21.55 -18.64
N ALA A 389 -8.80 -20.96 -18.09
CA ALA A 389 -8.81 -20.43 -16.72
C ALA A 389 -9.78 -19.23 -16.59
N ALA A 390 -9.78 -18.30 -17.54
CA ALA A 390 -10.68 -17.15 -17.55
C ALA A 390 -12.15 -17.58 -17.67
N GLU A 391 -12.47 -18.49 -18.60
CA GLU A 391 -13.83 -19.01 -18.79
C GLU A 391 -14.31 -19.78 -17.56
N LYS A 392 -13.44 -20.58 -16.92
CA LYS A 392 -13.77 -21.27 -15.67
C LYS A 392 -14.01 -20.29 -14.53
N ALA A 393 -13.18 -19.26 -14.36
CA ALA A 393 -13.38 -18.22 -13.37
C ALA A 393 -14.72 -17.50 -13.56
N LEU A 394 -15.03 -17.10 -14.80
CA LEU A 394 -16.29 -16.43 -15.15
C LEU A 394 -17.52 -17.34 -15.02
N SER A 395 -17.37 -18.65 -15.18
CA SER A 395 -18.45 -19.62 -14.91
C SER A 395 -18.78 -19.73 -13.42
N LEU A 396 -17.81 -19.49 -12.54
CA LEU A 396 -17.96 -19.52 -11.08
C LEU A 396 -18.43 -18.16 -10.55
N ASP A 397 -17.98 -17.07 -11.18
CA ASP A 397 -18.42 -15.72 -10.89
C ASP A 397 -18.22 -14.79 -12.09
N GLU A 398 -19.32 -14.39 -12.73
CA GLU A 398 -19.30 -13.53 -13.91
C GLU A 398 -18.82 -12.10 -13.63
N ASN A 399 -18.73 -11.70 -12.36
CA ASN A 399 -18.32 -10.36 -11.95
C ASN A 399 -16.81 -10.21 -11.74
N LEU A 400 -16.02 -11.26 -11.99
CA LEU A 400 -14.56 -11.22 -11.88
C LEU A 400 -13.95 -10.44 -13.05
N VAL A 401 -13.66 -9.17 -12.78
CA VAL A 401 -13.16 -8.21 -13.76
C VAL A 401 -11.77 -8.58 -14.25
N GLU A 402 -10.93 -9.13 -13.38
CA GLU A 402 -9.59 -9.61 -13.67
C GLU A 402 -9.63 -10.73 -14.72
N ALA A 403 -10.49 -11.74 -14.54
CA ALA A 403 -10.69 -12.83 -15.49
C ALA A 403 -11.24 -12.32 -16.83
N ARG A 404 -12.19 -11.38 -16.79
CA ARG A 404 -12.75 -10.75 -18.00
C ARG A 404 -11.70 -9.96 -18.77
N THR A 405 -10.84 -9.25 -18.06
CA THR A 405 -9.73 -8.46 -18.61
C THR A 405 -8.67 -9.38 -19.24
N ALA A 406 -8.37 -10.51 -18.61
CA ALA A 406 -7.50 -11.54 -19.20
C ALA A 406 -8.12 -12.17 -20.46
N LEU A 407 -9.44 -12.39 -20.49
CA LEU A 407 -10.13 -12.88 -21.69
C LEU A 407 -10.07 -11.87 -22.84
N ALA A 408 -10.17 -10.57 -22.54
CA ALA A 408 -10.00 -9.51 -23.53
C ALA A 408 -8.59 -9.54 -24.17
N LEU A 409 -7.54 -9.65 -23.35
CA LEU A 409 -6.17 -9.82 -23.84
C LEU A 409 -5.99 -11.09 -24.67
N TYR A 410 -6.59 -12.21 -24.26
CA TYR A 410 -6.53 -13.44 -25.06
C TYR A 410 -7.15 -13.24 -26.46
N LYS A 411 -8.31 -12.59 -26.53
CA LYS A 411 -8.99 -12.28 -27.79
C LYS A 411 -8.18 -11.36 -28.69
N GLU A 412 -7.52 -10.39 -28.07
CA GLU A 412 -6.64 -9.43 -28.75
C GLU A 412 -5.35 -10.08 -29.25
N GLN A 413 -4.60 -10.73 -28.37
CA GLN A 413 -3.23 -11.16 -28.65
C GLN A 413 -3.16 -12.49 -29.42
N PHE A 414 -4.18 -13.35 -29.28
CA PHE A 414 -4.18 -14.67 -29.87
C PHE A 414 -5.27 -14.86 -30.93
N GLU A 415 -6.55 -14.62 -30.62
CA GLU A 415 -7.64 -14.84 -31.60
C GLU A 415 -7.72 -13.75 -32.69
N TRP A 416 -7.11 -12.58 -32.48
CA TRP A 416 -7.32 -11.35 -33.27
C TRP A 416 -8.82 -11.05 -33.46
N ASP A 417 -9.61 -11.34 -32.43
CA ASP A 417 -11.02 -10.98 -32.33
C ASP A 417 -11.12 -9.57 -31.76
N TRP A 418 -10.73 -8.57 -32.56
CA TRP A 418 -10.68 -7.17 -32.12
C TRP A 418 -12.02 -6.64 -31.57
N PRO A 419 -13.18 -6.88 -32.22
CA PRO A 419 -14.47 -6.46 -31.68
C PRO A 419 -14.83 -7.18 -30.38
N GLY A 420 -14.49 -8.47 -30.27
CA GLY A 420 -14.69 -9.25 -29.05
C GLY A 420 -13.80 -8.77 -27.89
N ALA A 421 -12.54 -8.44 -28.16
CA ALA A 421 -11.61 -7.88 -27.18
C ALA A 421 -12.12 -6.53 -26.65
N GLU A 422 -12.49 -5.59 -27.53
CA GLU A 422 -13.05 -4.29 -27.11
C GLU A 422 -14.33 -4.47 -26.27
N THR A 423 -15.20 -5.39 -26.66
CA THR A 423 -16.43 -5.69 -25.91
C THR A 423 -16.10 -6.15 -24.49
N GLU A 424 -15.16 -7.08 -24.32
CA GLU A 424 -14.79 -7.58 -23.00
C GLU A 424 -14.05 -6.53 -22.15
N PHE A 425 -13.18 -5.70 -22.74
CA PHE A 425 -12.57 -4.56 -22.03
C PHE A 425 -13.63 -3.58 -21.51
N ARG A 426 -14.58 -3.17 -22.37
CA ARG A 426 -15.65 -2.26 -21.97
C ARG A 426 -16.54 -2.85 -20.87
N ARG A 427 -16.85 -4.15 -20.95
CA ARG A 427 -17.61 -4.85 -19.89
C ARG A 427 -16.83 -4.92 -18.57
N ALA A 428 -15.53 -5.16 -18.64
CA ALA A 428 -14.66 -5.18 -17.47
C ALA A 428 -14.69 -3.82 -16.75
N ILE A 429 -14.45 -2.72 -17.50
CA ILE A 429 -14.47 -1.35 -16.98
C ILE A 429 -15.87 -0.96 -16.46
N ALA A 430 -16.94 -1.33 -17.17
CA ALA A 430 -18.31 -1.05 -16.71
C ALA A 430 -18.66 -1.78 -15.41
N SER A 431 -18.12 -2.98 -15.21
CA SER A 431 -18.32 -3.79 -13.99
C SER A 431 -17.54 -3.19 -12.81
N ASN A 432 -16.26 -2.88 -13.00
CA ASN A 432 -15.43 -2.20 -12.02
C ASN A 432 -14.60 -1.06 -12.66
N PRO A 433 -15.05 0.19 -12.57
CA PRO A 433 -14.33 1.35 -13.09
C PRO A 433 -13.05 1.72 -12.32
N HIS A 434 -12.73 0.98 -11.25
CA HIS A 434 -11.58 1.25 -10.39
C HIS A 434 -10.47 0.19 -10.52
N TYR A 435 -10.56 -0.69 -11.52
CA TYR A 435 -9.53 -1.69 -11.78
C TYR A 435 -8.49 -1.17 -12.81
N PRO A 436 -7.28 -0.75 -12.37
CA PRO A 436 -6.34 -0.02 -13.23
C PRO A 436 -5.83 -0.83 -14.42
N THR A 437 -5.68 -2.14 -14.28
CA THR A 437 -5.15 -3.01 -15.35
C THR A 437 -6.10 -3.08 -16.55
N ALA A 438 -7.43 -3.06 -16.34
CA ALA A 438 -8.37 -2.97 -17.45
C ALA A 438 -8.25 -1.66 -18.21
N HIS A 439 -8.11 -0.53 -17.51
CA HIS A 439 -7.87 0.77 -18.12
C HIS A 439 -6.54 0.82 -18.87
N GLN A 440 -5.46 0.29 -18.28
CA GLN A 440 -4.16 0.23 -18.93
C GLN A 440 -4.23 -0.56 -20.25
N TRP A 441 -4.67 -1.81 -20.21
CA TRP A 441 -4.67 -2.67 -21.39
C TRP A 441 -5.69 -2.23 -22.45
N PHE A 442 -6.83 -1.69 -22.03
CA PHE A 442 -7.76 -1.08 -22.99
C PHE A 442 -7.16 0.17 -23.64
N GLY A 443 -6.42 0.98 -22.89
CA GLY A 443 -5.64 2.10 -23.43
C GLY A 443 -4.63 1.63 -24.49
N GLU A 444 -3.89 0.55 -24.23
CA GLU A 444 -2.94 -0.04 -25.20
C GLU A 444 -3.67 -0.53 -26.46
N PHE A 445 -4.78 -1.25 -26.28
CA PHE A 445 -5.67 -1.69 -27.35
C PHE A 445 -6.09 -0.52 -28.24
N LEU A 446 -6.59 0.56 -27.65
CA LEU A 446 -7.03 1.76 -28.38
C LEU A 446 -5.89 2.41 -29.17
N ALA A 447 -4.66 2.41 -28.63
CA ALA A 447 -3.50 2.93 -29.32
C ALA A 447 -3.13 2.13 -30.58
N PHE A 448 -3.31 0.80 -30.58
CA PHE A 448 -3.07 -0.04 -31.76
C PHE A 448 -3.94 0.36 -32.97
N PHE A 449 -5.13 0.88 -32.71
CA PHE A 449 -6.09 1.35 -33.72
C PHE A 449 -6.02 2.86 -33.97
N GLY A 450 -5.01 3.56 -33.44
CA GLY A 450 -4.85 5.00 -33.63
C GLY A 450 -5.89 5.86 -32.92
N ARG A 451 -6.66 5.29 -31.98
CA ARG A 451 -7.63 6.02 -31.14
C ARG A 451 -6.91 6.72 -29.98
N THR A 452 -5.99 7.62 -30.33
CA THR A 452 -4.99 8.19 -29.42
C THR A 452 -5.59 8.94 -28.23
N GLU A 453 -6.61 9.78 -28.45
CA GLU A 453 -7.21 10.56 -27.36
C GLU A 453 -7.95 9.67 -26.35
N GLU A 454 -8.69 8.67 -26.82
CA GLU A 454 -9.36 7.69 -25.94
C GLU A 454 -8.30 6.87 -25.18
N SER A 455 -7.25 6.44 -25.88
CA SER A 455 -6.12 5.72 -25.27
C SER A 455 -5.43 6.52 -24.16
N ILE A 456 -5.20 7.82 -24.37
CA ILE A 456 -4.64 8.72 -23.35
C ILE A 456 -5.58 8.80 -22.15
N ALA A 457 -6.88 8.98 -22.35
CA ALA A 457 -7.85 9.08 -21.26
C ALA A 457 -7.84 7.83 -20.37
N GLU A 458 -7.84 6.63 -20.97
CA GLU A 458 -7.78 5.37 -20.24
C GLU A 458 -6.44 5.18 -19.50
N MET A 459 -5.31 5.57 -20.12
CA MET A 459 -3.99 5.53 -19.48
C MET A 459 -3.86 6.48 -18.29
N GLU A 460 -4.40 7.70 -18.41
CA GLU A 460 -4.44 8.66 -17.30
C GLU A 460 -5.33 8.13 -16.17
N LYS A 461 -6.43 7.45 -16.49
CA LYS A 461 -7.27 6.81 -15.47
C LYS A 461 -6.54 5.68 -14.76
N ALA A 462 -5.79 4.86 -15.49
CA ALA A 462 -4.98 3.80 -14.90
C ALA A 462 -3.93 4.36 -13.91
N VAL A 463 -3.25 5.46 -14.26
CA VAL A 463 -2.29 6.15 -13.37
C VAL A 463 -2.98 6.85 -12.21
N GLU A 464 -4.17 7.42 -12.40
CA GLU A 464 -4.96 8.00 -11.31
C GLU A 464 -5.30 6.92 -10.26
N LEU A 465 -5.67 5.72 -10.71
CA LEU A 465 -6.04 4.58 -9.87
C LEU A 465 -4.83 3.93 -9.17
N ASP A 466 -3.69 3.86 -9.86
CA ASP A 466 -2.45 3.28 -9.34
C ASP A 466 -1.21 4.13 -9.70
N PRO A 467 -0.99 5.23 -8.95
CA PRO A 467 0.05 6.21 -9.28
C PRO A 467 1.48 5.73 -9.03
N LEU A 468 1.67 4.67 -8.23
CA LEU A 468 3.00 4.15 -7.90
C LEU A 468 3.38 2.89 -8.68
N SER A 469 2.52 2.36 -9.55
CA SER A 469 2.88 1.25 -10.42
C SER A 469 3.86 1.69 -11.50
N LEU A 470 5.04 1.06 -11.50
CA LEU A 470 6.08 1.27 -12.51
C LEU A 470 5.60 0.84 -13.90
N SER A 471 4.82 -0.24 -14.00
CA SER A 471 4.30 -0.71 -15.29
C SER A 471 3.28 0.28 -15.85
N THR A 472 2.33 0.74 -15.04
CA THR A 472 1.30 1.69 -15.48
C THR A 472 1.91 3.02 -15.89
N ASN A 473 2.84 3.56 -15.09
CA ASN A 473 3.55 4.80 -15.41
C ASN A 473 4.41 4.68 -16.68
N THR A 474 4.99 3.50 -16.95
CA THR A 474 5.72 3.25 -18.20
C THR A 474 4.76 3.17 -19.39
N ALA A 475 3.67 2.42 -19.26
CA ALA A 475 2.65 2.23 -20.29
C ALA A 475 1.95 3.54 -20.68
N ARG A 476 1.87 4.53 -19.78
CA ARG A 476 1.34 5.88 -20.06
C ARG A 476 2.01 6.58 -21.25
N ALA A 477 3.25 6.23 -21.59
CA ALA A 477 3.93 6.77 -22.77
C ALA A 477 3.51 6.10 -24.10
N PHE A 478 2.85 4.94 -24.03
CA PHE A 478 2.52 4.11 -25.17
C PHE A 478 1.63 4.79 -26.23
N PRO A 479 0.58 5.55 -25.88
CA PRO A 479 -0.27 6.22 -26.88
C PRO A 479 0.52 7.25 -27.70
N TYR A 480 1.48 7.92 -27.07
CA TYR A 480 2.39 8.89 -27.71
C TYR A 480 3.40 8.19 -28.62
N LEU A 481 3.95 7.04 -28.19
CA LEU A 481 4.78 6.20 -29.04
C LEU A 481 4.02 5.72 -30.29
N ALA A 482 2.79 5.22 -30.12
CA ALA A 482 1.96 4.72 -31.21
C ALA A 482 1.58 5.81 -32.22
N SER A 483 1.30 7.02 -31.73
CA SER A 483 1.01 8.20 -32.56
C SER A 483 2.26 8.94 -33.06
N ARG A 484 3.47 8.44 -32.74
CA ARG A 484 4.78 9.03 -33.09
C ARG A 484 5.03 10.42 -32.50
N ASP A 485 4.34 10.77 -31.43
CA ASP A 485 4.64 11.95 -30.62
C ASP A 485 5.78 11.63 -29.64
N TYR A 486 6.98 11.54 -30.17
CA TYR A 486 8.14 11.06 -29.42
C TYR A 486 8.56 12.00 -28.29
N ASP A 487 8.30 13.31 -28.41
CA ASP A 487 8.65 14.26 -27.36
C ASP A 487 7.77 14.08 -26.12
N ARG A 488 6.45 13.94 -26.29
CA ARG A 488 5.57 13.61 -25.16
C ARG A 488 5.82 12.20 -24.62
N ALA A 489 6.14 11.23 -25.48
CA ALA A 489 6.54 9.90 -25.03
C ALA A 489 7.77 9.95 -24.10
N ILE A 490 8.81 10.71 -24.47
CA ILE A 490 10.02 10.89 -23.65
C ILE A 490 9.69 11.54 -22.31
N GLU A 491 8.82 12.56 -22.30
CA GLU A 491 8.35 13.20 -21.07
C GLU A 491 7.70 12.17 -20.14
N LYS A 492 6.74 11.38 -20.64
CA LYS A 492 6.01 10.39 -19.83
C LYS A 492 6.89 9.24 -19.36
N VAL A 493 7.82 8.74 -20.17
CA VAL A 493 8.72 7.67 -19.70
C VAL A 493 9.67 8.16 -18.61
N ARG A 494 10.12 9.42 -18.67
CA ARG A 494 11.01 9.97 -17.65
C ARG A 494 10.40 9.97 -16.26
N THR A 495 9.09 10.18 -16.13
CA THR A 495 8.41 10.10 -14.82
C THR A 495 8.47 8.69 -14.24
N ALA A 496 8.40 7.63 -15.07
CA ALA A 496 8.61 6.26 -14.61
C ALA A 496 10.07 6.01 -14.18
N LEU A 497 11.05 6.57 -14.90
CA LEU A 497 12.47 6.45 -14.57
C LEU A 497 12.89 7.27 -13.33
N GLU A 498 12.10 8.27 -12.93
CA GLU A 498 12.25 8.95 -11.64
C GLU A 498 11.92 8.00 -10.47
N MET A 499 10.99 7.07 -10.67
CA MET A 499 10.59 6.07 -9.68
C MET A 499 11.60 4.91 -9.60
N ASP A 500 12.04 4.39 -10.75
CA ASP A 500 13.12 3.41 -10.85
C ASP A 500 13.95 3.65 -12.12
N ARG A 501 15.19 4.11 -11.91
CA ARG A 501 16.14 4.47 -12.97
C ARG A 501 16.59 3.27 -13.81
N ASN A 502 16.43 2.05 -13.32
CA ASN A 502 16.90 0.83 -13.97
C ASN A 502 15.75 -0.07 -14.43
N PHE A 503 14.51 0.41 -14.42
CA PHE A 503 13.37 -0.40 -14.84
C PHE A 503 13.46 -0.73 -16.35
N PRO A 504 13.62 -2.01 -16.74
CA PRO A 504 14.00 -2.38 -18.11
C PRO A 504 13.00 -1.90 -19.17
N LEU A 505 11.70 -1.97 -18.88
CA LEU A 505 10.65 -1.57 -19.82
C LEU A 505 10.64 -0.05 -20.05
N ALA A 506 10.87 0.75 -19.00
CA ALA A 506 10.96 2.20 -19.14
C ALA A 506 12.20 2.62 -19.94
N LEU A 507 13.36 2.00 -19.68
CA LEU A 507 14.57 2.21 -20.48
C LEU A 507 14.33 1.84 -21.96
N TYR A 508 13.62 0.74 -22.20
CA TYR A 508 13.22 0.32 -23.54
C TYR A 508 12.30 1.35 -24.22
N TYR A 509 11.26 1.87 -23.56
CA TYR A 509 10.37 2.88 -24.16
C TYR A 509 11.09 4.22 -24.37
N LEU A 510 12.01 4.60 -23.49
CA LEU A 510 12.85 5.78 -23.70
C LEU A 510 13.73 5.60 -24.95
N GLY A 511 14.39 4.45 -25.07
CA GLY A 511 15.15 4.08 -26.27
C GLY A 511 14.30 4.14 -27.54
N ARG A 512 13.10 3.54 -27.52
CA ARG A 512 12.13 3.57 -28.63
C ARG A 512 11.73 4.99 -29.02
N SER A 513 11.50 5.86 -28.04
CA SER A 513 11.09 7.23 -28.28
C SER A 513 12.24 8.06 -28.89
N LEU A 514 13.46 7.94 -28.33
CA LEU A 514 14.66 8.61 -28.85
C LEU A 514 14.98 8.15 -30.28
N ASP A 515 14.89 6.85 -30.52
CA ASP A 515 15.11 6.20 -31.82
C ASP A 515 14.07 6.67 -32.87
N GLY A 516 12.79 6.79 -32.48
CA GLY A 516 11.75 7.37 -33.32
C GLY A 516 11.97 8.84 -33.66
N ARG A 517 12.50 9.61 -32.70
CA ARG A 517 12.89 11.03 -32.88
C ARG A 517 14.19 11.19 -33.69
N GLY A 518 14.89 10.11 -34.02
CA GLY A 518 16.16 10.13 -34.76
C GLY A 518 17.41 10.34 -33.91
N ASP A 519 17.28 10.35 -32.57
CA ASP A 519 18.40 10.44 -31.63
C ASP A 519 18.99 9.05 -31.35
N TYR A 520 19.54 8.44 -32.39
CA TYR A 520 20.00 7.04 -32.35
C TYR A 520 21.11 6.81 -31.32
N LYS A 521 22.02 7.77 -31.17
CA LYS A 521 23.13 7.68 -30.22
C LYS A 521 22.64 7.52 -28.79
N ASN A 522 21.70 8.36 -28.35
CA ASN A 522 21.15 8.26 -27.00
C ASN A 522 20.21 7.05 -26.88
N ALA A 523 19.47 6.70 -27.93
CA ALA A 523 18.64 5.50 -27.93
C ALA A 523 19.46 4.23 -27.65
N ILE A 524 20.63 4.06 -28.28
CA ILE A 524 21.53 2.92 -28.06
C ILE A 524 21.97 2.82 -26.60
N VAL A 525 22.25 3.96 -25.95
CA VAL A 525 22.64 3.99 -24.53
C VAL A 525 21.53 3.40 -23.66
N GLU A 526 20.29 3.84 -23.87
CA GLU A 526 19.15 3.36 -23.06
C GLU A 526 18.76 1.91 -23.39
N TYR A 527 18.84 1.51 -24.66
CA TYR A 527 18.63 0.12 -25.05
C TYR A 527 19.66 -0.82 -24.41
N ARG A 528 20.95 -0.45 -24.35
CA ARG A 528 21.97 -1.28 -23.67
C ARG A 528 21.63 -1.49 -22.20
N LYS A 529 21.22 -0.42 -21.49
CA LYS A 529 20.76 -0.55 -20.09
C LYS A 529 19.54 -1.45 -19.97
N ALA A 530 18.56 -1.34 -20.88
CA ALA A 530 17.38 -2.21 -20.90
C ALA A 530 17.77 -3.69 -21.13
N VAL A 531 18.69 -3.96 -22.06
CA VAL A 531 19.22 -5.30 -22.34
C VAL A 531 19.92 -5.86 -21.11
N ASP A 532 20.81 -5.11 -20.47
CA ASP A 532 21.56 -5.59 -19.32
C ASP A 532 20.68 -5.83 -18.07
N SER A 533 19.75 -4.91 -17.80
CA SER A 533 18.82 -5.01 -16.65
C SER A 533 17.73 -6.09 -16.82
N SER A 534 17.49 -6.56 -18.05
CA SER A 534 16.49 -7.60 -18.34
C SER A 534 17.04 -9.02 -18.39
N GLY A 535 18.33 -9.22 -18.10
CA GLY A 535 18.98 -10.52 -18.34
C GLY A 535 19.12 -10.84 -19.83
N ARG A 536 19.33 -9.79 -20.65
CA ARG A 536 19.58 -9.84 -22.09
C ARG A 536 18.37 -10.28 -22.93
N SER A 537 17.24 -9.59 -22.77
CA SER A 537 16.03 -9.89 -23.53
C SER A 537 16.22 -9.75 -25.05
N SER A 538 15.85 -10.79 -25.81
CA SER A 538 15.90 -10.77 -27.27
C SER A 538 15.03 -9.67 -27.89
N TYR A 539 13.88 -9.37 -27.28
CA TYR A 539 13.00 -8.27 -27.68
C TYR A 539 13.71 -6.91 -27.58
N PHE A 540 14.42 -6.64 -26.46
CA PHE A 540 15.16 -5.40 -26.28
C PHE A 540 16.41 -5.33 -27.17
N ILE A 541 17.11 -6.45 -27.38
CA ILE A 541 18.23 -6.52 -28.33
C ILE A 541 17.75 -6.13 -29.74
N SER A 542 16.59 -6.63 -30.18
CA SER A 542 16.06 -6.32 -31.52
C SER A 542 15.75 -4.84 -31.75
N ALA A 543 15.38 -4.10 -30.70
CA ALA A 543 15.14 -2.67 -30.79
C ALA A 543 16.42 -1.87 -30.99
N MET A 544 17.52 -2.30 -30.36
CA MET A 544 18.83 -1.69 -30.51
C MET A 544 19.38 -1.82 -31.93
N ILE A 545 19.11 -2.93 -32.64
CA ILE A 545 19.67 -3.21 -33.97
C ILE A 545 19.35 -2.09 -34.97
N ARG A 546 18.10 -1.60 -35.01
CA ARG A 546 17.73 -0.50 -35.92
C ARG A 546 18.50 0.78 -35.60
N ALA A 547 18.60 1.15 -34.33
CA ALA A 547 19.34 2.34 -33.92
C ALA A 547 20.84 2.22 -34.23
N LEU A 548 21.44 1.03 -34.03
CA LEU A 548 22.84 0.77 -34.40
C LEU A 548 23.07 0.93 -35.91
N ILE A 549 22.19 0.40 -36.75
CA ILE A 549 22.29 0.56 -38.21
C ILE A 549 22.15 2.04 -38.62
N LYS A 550 21.18 2.76 -38.05
CA LYS A 550 20.97 4.19 -38.34
C LYS A 550 22.09 5.10 -37.79
N ASN A 551 22.89 4.60 -36.85
CA ASN A 551 24.07 5.26 -36.30
C ASN A 551 25.39 4.70 -36.89
N ASP A 552 25.35 4.06 -38.06
CA ASP A 552 26.49 3.49 -38.80
C ASP A 552 27.32 2.43 -38.04
N GLN A 553 26.77 1.82 -36.99
CA GLN A 553 27.40 0.76 -36.19
C GLN A 553 27.04 -0.64 -36.69
N VAL A 554 27.23 -0.88 -38.00
CA VAL A 554 26.79 -2.11 -38.69
C VAL A 554 27.40 -3.39 -38.09
N SER A 555 28.69 -3.38 -37.73
CA SER A 555 29.34 -4.55 -37.13
C SER A 555 28.71 -4.93 -35.79
N GLU A 556 28.36 -3.94 -34.97
CA GLU A 556 27.72 -4.17 -33.68
C GLU A 556 26.28 -4.66 -33.84
N ALA A 557 25.54 -4.11 -34.82
CA ALA A 557 24.20 -4.58 -35.16
C ALA A 557 24.19 -6.07 -35.56
N LYS A 558 25.18 -6.50 -36.35
CA LYS A 558 25.35 -7.92 -36.73
C LYS A 558 25.69 -8.80 -35.53
N THR A 559 26.53 -8.34 -34.61
CA THR A 559 26.82 -9.06 -33.36
C THR A 559 25.56 -9.21 -32.50
N ALA A 560 24.77 -8.15 -32.35
CA ALA A 560 23.51 -8.19 -31.63
C ALA A 560 22.50 -9.16 -32.28
N PHE A 561 22.42 -9.20 -33.61
CA PHE A 561 21.57 -10.18 -34.30
C PHE A 561 22.04 -11.62 -34.12
N ALA A 562 23.36 -11.88 -34.22
CA ALA A 562 23.93 -13.21 -33.99
C ALA A 562 23.63 -13.71 -32.56
N GLU A 563 23.56 -12.81 -31.59
CA GLU A 563 23.13 -13.15 -30.23
C GLU A 563 21.66 -13.60 -30.19
N ILE A 564 20.75 -12.89 -30.87
CA ILE A 564 19.34 -13.32 -30.98
C ILE A 564 19.25 -14.70 -31.64
N GLU A 565 20.03 -14.96 -32.70
CA GLU A 565 20.08 -16.27 -33.35
C GLU A 565 20.62 -17.36 -32.41
N GLN A 566 21.61 -17.05 -31.57
CA GLN A 566 22.12 -17.98 -30.57
C GLN A 566 21.08 -18.29 -29.49
N LEU A 567 20.35 -17.28 -29.02
CA LEU A 567 19.23 -17.45 -28.09
C LEU A 567 18.13 -18.32 -28.71
N ALA A 568 17.79 -18.08 -29.97
CA ALA A 568 16.79 -18.85 -30.72
C ALA A 568 17.15 -20.35 -30.88
N ARG A 569 18.43 -20.71 -30.75
CA ARG A 569 18.88 -22.12 -30.72
C ARG A 569 18.72 -22.78 -29.36
N LYS A 570 18.74 -22.00 -28.28
CA LYS A 570 18.66 -22.50 -26.89
C LYS A 570 17.22 -22.55 -26.38
N GLN A 571 16.38 -21.66 -26.87
CA GLN A 571 14.99 -21.50 -26.45
C GLN A 571 14.15 -20.92 -27.59
N GLN A 572 12.82 -21.02 -27.48
CA GLN A 572 11.92 -20.46 -28.48
C GLN A 572 11.89 -18.93 -28.39
N VAL A 573 12.48 -18.27 -29.39
CA VAL A 573 12.45 -16.81 -29.58
C VAL A 573 11.33 -16.45 -30.55
N SER A 574 10.70 -15.31 -30.30
CA SER A 574 9.65 -14.73 -31.16
C SER A 574 10.10 -14.57 -32.61
N LYS A 575 9.24 -14.98 -33.53
CA LYS A 575 9.43 -14.83 -34.97
C LYS A 575 9.29 -13.36 -35.40
N TYR A 576 8.42 -12.61 -34.72
CA TYR A 576 8.33 -11.16 -34.86
C TYR A 576 9.67 -10.47 -34.55
N VAL A 577 10.35 -10.86 -33.47
CA VAL A 577 11.67 -10.31 -33.07
C VAL A 577 12.74 -10.55 -34.14
N LEU A 578 12.77 -11.75 -34.72
CA LEU A 578 13.67 -12.08 -35.83
C LEU A 578 13.35 -11.26 -37.08
N ALA A 579 12.07 -11.19 -37.48
CA ALA A 579 11.62 -10.42 -38.62
C ALA A 579 12.01 -8.95 -38.50
N ARG A 580 11.72 -8.32 -37.35
CA ARG A 580 12.04 -6.92 -37.06
C ARG A 580 13.54 -6.63 -37.17
N SER A 581 14.38 -7.54 -36.68
CA SER A 581 15.84 -7.42 -36.77
C SER A 581 16.35 -7.55 -38.21
N LEU A 582 15.79 -8.49 -38.97
CA LEU A 582 16.14 -8.72 -40.37
C LEU A 582 15.75 -7.52 -41.26
N ILE A 583 14.61 -6.87 -41.01
CA ILE A 583 14.26 -5.61 -41.68
C ILE A 583 15.34 -4.56 -41.47
N ALA A 584 15.76 -4.35 -40.22
CA ALA A 584 16.81 -3.37 -39.90
C ALA A 584 18.15 -3.67 -40.59
N LEU A 585 18.47 -4.95 -40.84
CA LEU A 585 19.67 -5.39 -41.55
C LEU A 585 19.53 -5.35 -43.09
N GLY A 586 18.35 -4.99 -43.62
CA GLY A 586 18.07 -4.96 -45.05
C GLY A 586 17.71 -6.33 -45.65
N GLU A 587 17.48 -7.35 -44.84
CA GLU A 587 17.20 -8.72 -45.26
C GLU A 587 15.68 -8.98 -45.45
N ARG A 588 15.06 -8.18 -46.33
CA ARG A 588 13.60 -8.11 -46.50
C ARG A 588 12.90 -9.45 -46.73
N GLU A 589 13.40 -10.29 -47.64
CA GLU A 589 12.74 -11.56 -47.97
C GLU A 589 12.72 -12.53 -46.80
N ARG A 590 13.84 -12.63 -46.06
CA ARG A 590 13.92 -13.44 -44.84
C ARG A 590 13.02 -12.87 -43.75
N ALA A 591 12.98 -11.55 -43.61
CA ALA A 591 12.13 -10.90 -42.62
C ALA A 591 10.64 -11.18 -42.85
N LEU A 592 10.15 -11.07 -44.08
CA LEU A 592 8.76 -11.36 -44.42
C LEU A 592 8.43 -12.85 -44.21
N ALA A 593 9.37 -13.76 -44.50
CA ALA A 593 9.18 -15.18 -44.21
C ALA A 593 9.10 -15.48 -42.70
N GLU A 594 9.90 -14.81 -41.87
CA GLU A 594 9.77 -14.93 -40.41
C GLU A 594 8.47 -14.29 -39.91
N LEU A 595 7.99 -13.21 -40.54
CA LEU A 595 6.72 -12.58 -40.16
C LEU A 595 5.51 -13.44 -40.52
N GLU A 596 5.55 -14.17 -41.65
CA GLU A 596 4.55 -15.20 -41.98
C GLU A 596 4.53 -16.34 -40.96
N LYS A 597 5.71 -16.78 -40.48
CA LYS A 597 5.77 -17.75 -39.37
C LYS A 597 5.21 -17.16 -38.08
N ALA A 598 5.49 -15.88 -37.79
CA ALA A 598 4.94 -15.20 -36.63
C ALA A 598 3.41 -15.16 -36.66
N LEU A 599 2.84 -14.95 -37.86
CA LEU A 599 1.40 -15.06 -38.09
C LEU A 599 0.89 -16.48 -37.81
N ASP A 600 1.50 -17.50 -38.43
CA ASP A 600 1.06 -18.90 -38.26
C ASP A 600 1.18 -19.38 -36.80
N GLU A 601 2.13 -18.84 -36.04
CA GLU A 601 2.36 -19.16 -34.63
C GLU A 601 1.53 -18.30 -33.66
N HIS A 602 0.71 -17.36 -34.15
CA HIS A 602 -0.02 -16.39 -33.33
C HIS A 602 0.90 -15.66 -32.33
N ASP A 603 2.05 -15.20 -32.83
CA ASP A 603 3.03 -14.46 -32.04
C ASP A 603 2.38 -13.19 -31.45
N SER A 604 2.37 -13.05 -30.11
CA SER A 604 1.66 -11.97 -29.43
C SER A 604 2.17 -10.57 -29.79
N LEU A 605 3.42 -10.43 -30.23
CA LEU A 605 3.97 -9.16 -30.67
C LEU A 605 3.40 -8.69 -32.02
N MET A 606 2.64 -9.53 -32.73
CA MET A 606 1.99 -9.14 -33.97
C MET A 606 0.98 -8.00 -33.75
N ILE A 607 0.41 -7.84 -32.54
CA ILE A 607 -0.57 -6.77 -32.22
C ILE A 607 -0.01 -5.36 -32.45
N VAL A 608 1.31 -5.15 -32.31
CA VAL A 608 1.95 -3.84 -32.51
C VAL A 608 2.38 -3.61 -33.96
N LEU A 609 2.16 -4.57 -34.87
CA LEU A 609 2.71 -4.54 -36.23
C LEU A 609 2.26 -3.30 -37.03
N THR A 610 1.05 -2.80 -36.78
CA THR A 610 0.50 -1.60 -37.43
C THR A 610 1.16 -0.32 -36.97
N ILE A 611 1.75 -0.27 -35.78
CA ILE A 611 2.32 0.94 -35.18
C ILE A 611 3.85 0.88 -35.02
N ASP A 612 4.46 -0.30 -35.12
CA ASP A 612 5.91 -0.44 -34.99
C ASP A 612 6.64 0.17 -36.21
N GLN A 613 7.41 1.22 -35.95
CA GLN A 613 8.24 1.90 -36.94
C GLN A 613 9.34 1.00 -37.52
N GLY A 614 9.67 -0.11 -36.85
CA GLY A 614 10.64 -1.10 -37.34
C GLY A 614 10.24 -1.76 -38.67
N PHE A 615 8.97 -1.66 -39.06
CA PHE A 615 8.44 -2.25 -40.29
C PHE A 615 8.08 -1.21 -41.37
N ASP A 616 8.40 0.08 -41.16
CA ASP A 616 8.03 1.16 -42.09
C ASP A 616 8.48 0.90 -43.54
N ASP A 617 9.68 0.35 -43.72
CA ASP A 617 10.26 0.06 -45.04
C ASP A 617 9.51 -1.05 -45.82
N VAL A 618 8.66 -1.84 -45.15
CA VAL A 618 7.92 -2.96 -45.76
C VAL A 618 6.40 -2.81 -45.72
N ARG A 619 5.86 -1.70 -45.20
CA ARG A 619 4.39 -1.46 -45.15
C ARG A 619 3.69 -1.51 -46.50
N ASN A 620 4.41 -1.19 -47.58
CA ASN A 620 3.89 -1.21 -48.95
C ASN A 620 4.06 -2.56 -49.66
N ASP A 621 4.72 -3.53 -49.03
CA ASP A 621 4.86 -4.88 -49.59
C ASP A 621 3.52 -5.62 -49.61
N SER A 622 3.24 -6.32 -50.70
CA SER A 622 2.02 -7.13 -50.84
C SER A 622 1.91 -8.24 -49.78
N ARG A 623 3.02 -8.90 -49.42
CA ARG A 623 3.04 -9.95 -48.38
C ARG A 623 2.74 -9.37 -47.01
N PHE A 624 3.29 -8.19 -46.71
CA PHE A 624 3.01 -7.48 -45.46
C PHE A 624 1.52 -7.11 -45.35
N ARG A 625 0.91 -6.59 -46.42
CA ARG A 625 -0.53 -6.27 -46.44
C ARG A 625 -1.40 -7.52 -46.31
N GLU A 626 -1.00 -8.64 -46.89
CA GLU A 626 -1.72 -9.90 -46.75
C GLU A 626 -1.66 -10.45 -45.31
N ILE A 627 -0.53 -10.29 -44.61
CA ILE A 627 -0.40 -10.60 -43.18
C ILE A 627 -1.40 -9.78 -42.36
N LEU A 628 -1.45 -8.45 -42.54
CA LEU A 628 -2.41 -7.59 -41.85
C LEU A 628 -3.86 -8.00 -42.13
N LYS A 629 -4.19 -8.29 -43.39
CA LYS A 629 -5.52 -8.75 -43.79
C LYS A 629 -5.90 -10.07 -43.10
N LYS A 630 -4.98 -11.02 -42.96
CA LYS A 630 -5.21 -12.28 -42.22
C LYS A 630 -5.43 -12.04 -40.72
N MET A 631 -4.81 -11.00 -40.17
CA MET A 631 -5.08 -10.50 -38.82
C MET A 631 -6.35 -9.63 -38.72
N ARG A 632 -7.07 -9.39 -39.83
CA ARG A 632 -8.26 -8.53 -39.88
C ARG A 632 -7.96 -7.05 -39.57
N LEU A 633 -6.78 -6.57 -39.96
CA LEU A 633 -6.31 -5.19 -39.82
C LEU A 633 -6.24 -4.44 -41.16
#